data_AF-A0A094FU47-F1
#
_entry.id   AF-A0A094FU47-F1
#
_cell.length_a   1.000
_cell.length_b   1.000
_cell.length_c   1.000
_cell.angle_alpha   90.00
_cell.angle_beta   90.00
_cell.angle_gamma   90.00
#
_symmetry.space_group_name_H-M   'P 1'
#
loop_
_entity.id
_entity.type
_entity.pdbx_description
1 polymer ?
#
loop_
_entity_poly.entity_id
_entity_poly.type
_entity_poly.pdbx_seq_one_letter_code
_entity_poly.pdbx_strand_id
1 'polypeptide(L)'
;MWKSPFGHIDPITTSTAAALLCSVFTQRLASRQSELWSETLGWLLLPIVFRVVGRRKQDDSKTWGEAPLGNPEPQPATAASLWLVALSIVTFCIFRAEGFMIAFFPILTPLLLVAQRYLRSDVRTSADSRIFSPFVNTVWGTAVAALFVILTMLDWDFRWYTLLIIPAAALLVLFDVLTSGNIKGSRFIQPFDVEQAIVPLAVRVIILLAILLGVEKVAFDFATSEPLMTLTLGLAKALTWHFIIQTARNSSWRTVTTTATFSIISTLDPFTQTLGAQALSHVLASLLALGQVIHILPRQAATKWALWVFSLASLVPYIANTIAIQTAQSSLVHSQEHPIAALIHNAKADFESLVKRQSRNYTAAHNEYRRRYAVNPPTGFKAWFEYATLHQSPIIDDFDQLYESISPLWKLSGKEIQGIMNRVYETSDSDLWLCTFTSEEAQTNCTHPYRIADRNIQNYLNELFENLRGVFPDVKFLINHLDEPRVMVPPSPKEDSHSGLNRTTKALTDFTLAHMGGQPVWDKLTKFCPAEKTTRRAEPNHPVQTYDIPFVTDLPGTMDLCSHPEYRSLNGLALSPTSFKLIEGLVPVLSCGAPSTMSDFLYPPAAYIEPGFRYDEAGDVEWDAKRNNLYWAGSTTGGYAGDDKWRYYHRQRFVMLAQNLERRAYYYLSEVGGV
;
A
#
# COMPACT_ATOMS: atom_id res chain seq x y z
N MET A 1 -53.40 -2.13 29.46
CA MET A 1 -52.30 -1.36 30.06
C MET A 1 -51.05 -2.23 30.05
N TRP A 2 -50.38 -2.33 28.90
CA TRP A 2 -49.13 -3.08 28.75
C TRP A 2 -47.99 -2.24 29.33
N LYS A 3 -47.42 -2.68 30.46
CA LYS A 3 -46.14 -2.17 30.93
C LYS A 3 -45.05 -2.82 30.07
N SER A 4 -44.24 -1.99 29.42
CA SER A 4 -43.00 -2.41 28.75
C SER A 4 -42.17 -3.30 29.69
N PRO A 5 -41.59 -4.42 29.23
CA PRO A 5 -40.72 -5.28 30.05
C PRO A 5 -39.41 -4.57 30.43
N PHE A 6 -39.06 -3.50 29.73
CA PHE A 6 -37.92 -2.65 30.06
C PHE A 6 -38.39 -1.58 31.03
N GLY A 7 -38.06 -1.77 32.31
CA GLY A 7 -38.19 -0.74 33.34
C GLY A 7 -37.50 0.56 32.92
N HIS A 8 -37.92 1.67 33.50
CA HIS A 8 -37.40 3.01 33.19
C HIS A 8 -35.87 3.03 33.33
N ILE A 9 -35.14 3.11 32.21
CA ILE A 9 -33.67 3.15 32.18
C ILE A 9 -33.23 4.50 32.74
N ASP A 10 -32.30 4.48 33.69
CA ASP A 10 -31.84 5.70 34.32
C ASP A 10 -31.07 6.62 33.32
N PRO A 11 -31.14 7.95 33.48
CA PRO A 11 -30.57 8.88 32.51
C PRO A 11 -29.04 8.79 32.40
N ILE A 12 -28.35 8.30 33.44
CA ILE A 12 -26.89 8.12 33.46
C ILE A 12 -26.49 6.91 32.60
N THR A 13 -27.20 5.79 32.74
CA THR A 13 -27.03 4.61 31.88
C THR A 13 -27.37 4.95 30.44
N THR A 14 -28.42 5.75 30.19
CA THR A 14 -28.82 6.17 28.85
C THR A 14 -27.76 7.05 28.17
N SER A 15 -27.20 8.05 28.86
CA SER A 15 -26.14 8.90 28.30
C SER A 15 -24.85 8.11 28.05
N THR A 16 -24.52 7.17 28.94
CA THR A 16 -23.33 6.32 28.79
C THR A 16 -23.49 5.33 27.63
N ALA A 17 -24.67 4.73 27.46
CA ALA A 17 -24.99 3.87 26.31
C ALA A 17 -24.88 4.64 24.99
N ALA A 18 -25.42 5.86 24.94
CA ALA A 18 -25.32 6.71 23.75
C ALA A 18 -23.87 7.12 23.46
N ALA A 19 -23.05 7.39 24.48
CA ALA A 19 -21.63 7.67 24.33
C ALA A 19 -20.86 6.45 23.78
N LEU A 20 -21.09 5.25 24.32
CA LEU A 20 -20.49 4.00 23.83
C LEU A 20 -20.88 3.73 22.37
N LEU A 21 -22.17 3.86 22.04
CA LEU A 21 -22.68 3.64 20.68
C LEU A 21 -22.04 4.61 19.68
N CYS A 22 -22.07 5.91 19.96
CA CYS A 22 -21.50 6.91 19.06
C CYS A 22 -19.98 6.77 18.95
N SER A 23 -19.29 6.44 20.05
CA SER A 23 -17.83 6.25 20.04
C SER A 23 -17.40 4.99 19.28
N VAL A 24 -18.12 3.87 19.38
CA VAL A 24 -17.89 2.68 18.54
C VAL A 24 -18.20 2.98 17.07
N PHE A 25 -19.30 3.70 16.80
CA PHE A 25 -19.70 4.06 15.44
C PHE A 25 -18.69 4.99 14.77
N THR A 26 -18.23 6.03 15.47
CA THR A 26 -17.16 6.92 14.96
C THR A 26 -15.86 6.17 14.71
N GLN A 27 -15.50 5.21 15.56
CA GLN A 27 -14.28 4.42 15.36
C GLN A 27 -14.39 3.47 14.16
N ARG A 28 -15.57 2.89 13.88
CA ARG A 28 -15.79 2.04 12.69
C ARG A 28 -15.86 2.82 11.38
N LEU A 29 -16.37 4.05 11.41
CA LEU A 29 -16.45 4.92 10.23
C LEU A 29 -15.20 5.76 9.99
N ALA A 30 -14.30 5.85 10.96
CA ALA A 30 -13.08 6.65 10.84
C ALA A 30 -12.22 6.18 9.67
N SER A 31 -11.75 7.13 8.87
CA SER A 31 -10.78 6.91 7.80
C SER A 31 -9.75 8.04 7.84
N ARG A 32 -8.50 7.74 7.45
CA ARG A 32 -7.43 8.76 7.45
C ARG A 32 -7.81 10.00 6.62
N GLN A 33 -8.41 9.77 5.46
CA GLN A 33 -8.79 10.82 4.50
C GLN A 33 -9.94 11.72 4.98
N SER A 34 -10.86 11.18 5.79
CA SER A 34 -12.01 11.94 6.29
C SER A 34 -11.82 12.47 7.71
N GLU A 35 -10.69 12.18 8.37
CA GLU A 35 -10.53 12.42 9.80
C GLU A 35 -10.58 13.91 10.14
N LEU A 36 -9.72 14.74 9.54
CA LEU A 36 -9.66 16.19 9.81
C LEU A 36 -10.94 16.94 9.38
N TRP A 37 -11.50 16.59 8.22
CA TRP A 37 -12.75 17.17 7.75
C TRP A 37 -13.95 16.82 8.65
N SER A 38 -14.06 15.56 9.07
CA SER A 38 -15.13 15.13 9.97
C SER A 38 -14.97 15.69 11.39
N GLU A 39 -13.75 15.87 11.90
CA GLU A 39 -13.51 16.61 13.15
C GLU A 39 -13.98 18.06 13.03
N THR A 40 -13.61 18.74 11.95
CA THR A 40 -14.03 20.14 11.71
C THR A 40 -15.54 20.27 11.67
N LEU A 41 -16.23 19.38 10.95
CA LEU A 41 -17.70 19.32 10.94
C LEU A 41 -18.26 18.95 12.32
N GLY A 42 -17.65 18.03 13.04
CA GLY A 42 -18.08 17.62 14.37
C GLY A 42 -18.07 18.79 15.37
N TRP A 43 -17.00 19.58 15.39
CA TRP A 43 -16.90 20.77 16.23
C TRP A 43 -17.81 21.91 15.76
N LEU A 44 -18.10 22.02 14.46
CA LEU A 44 -19.08 22.96 13.93
C LEU A 44 -20.51 22.60 14.35
N LEU A 45 -20.85 21.31 14.35
CA LEU A 45 -22.18 20.79 14.70
C LEU A 45 -22.40 20.71 16.22
N LEU A 46 -21.34 20.60 17.02
CA LEU A 46 -21.43 20.39 18.47
C LEU A 46 -22.29 21.44 19.20
N PRO A 47 -22.14 22.77 18.99
CA PRO A 47 -23.02 23.76 19.62
C PRO A 47 -24.49 23.61 19.22
N ILE A 48 -24.75 23.19 17.97
CA ILE A 48 -26.11 22.97 17.45
C ILE A 48 -26.73 21.75 18.15
N VAL A 49 -25.98 20.66 18.28
CA VAL A 49 -26.40 19.44 19.00
C VAL A 49 -26.78 19.78 20.44
N PHE A 50 -25.95 20.55 21.17
CA PHE A 50 -26.25 20.96 22.53
C PHE A 50 -27.53 21.81 22.63
N ARG A 51 -27.78 22.71 21.66
CA ARG A 51 -28.99 23.54 21.65
C ARG A 51 -30.26 22.74 21.34
N VAL A 52 -30.19 21.79 20.40
CA VAL A 52 -31.34 21.00 19.95
C VAL A 52 -31.68 19.89 20.95
N VAL A 53 -30.68 19.13 21.39
CA VAL A 53 -30.87 18.03 22.34
C VAL A 53 -31.10 18.55 23.76
N GLY A 54 -30.47 19.67 24.14
CA GLY A 54 -30.66 20.31 25.44
C GLY A 54 -32.06 20.88 25.66
N ARG A 55 -32.69 21.47 24.63
CA ARG A 55 -34.08 22.00 24.71
C ARG A 55 -35.12 20.92 25.04
N ARG A 56 -34.90 19.68 24.59
CA ARG A 56 -35.83 18.56 24.82
C ARG A 56 -35.89 18.12 26.29
N LYS A 57 -34.81 18.34 27.06
CA LYS A 57 -34.70 17.92 28.47
C LYS A 57 -35.34 18.92 29.45
N GLN A 58 -35.47 20.18 29.06
CA GLN A 58 -36.07 21.24 29.88
C GLN A 58 -37.61 21.19 29.90
N ASP A 59 -38.23 20.54 28.90
CA ASP A 59 -39.66 20.21 28.92
C ASP A 59 -39.95 18.98 29.82
N ASP A 60 -39.07 17.97 29.86
CA ASP A 60 -39.23 16.80 30.73
C ASP A 60 -38.91 17.07 32.21
N SER A 61 -38.04 18.05 32.51
CA SER A 61 -37.63 18.37 33.89
C SER A 61 -38.71 19.05 34.74
N LYS A 62 -39.88 19.39 34.18
CA LYS A 62 -41.02 19.90 34.99
C LYS A 62 -41.67 18.83 35.88
N THR A 63 -41.24 17.57 35.81
CA THR A 63 -41.87 16.47 36.57
C THR A 63 -41.04 15.92 37.74
N TRP A 64 -39.80 16.36 37.96
CA TRP A 64 -38.96 15.80 39.03
C TRP A 64 -38.15 16.87 39.78
N GLY A 65 -38.31 16.87 41.11
CA GLY A 65 -37.86 17.92 42.03
C GLY A 65 -36.35 18.19 42.05
N GLU A 66 -36.04 19.42 42.46
CA GLU A 66 -34.70 19.99 42.60
C GLU A 66 -33.73 19.10 43.39
N ALA A 67 -32.50 18.97 42.87
CA ALA A 67 -31.41 18.32 43.58
C ALA A 67 -30.88 19.22 44.71
N PRO A 68 -30.66 18.71 45.94
CA PRO A 68 -30.14 19.50 47.04
C PRO A 68 -28.61 19.45 47.00
N LEU A 69 -27.96 20.53 46.54
CA LEU A 69 -26.60 20.93 46.91
C LEU A 69 -26.25 22.24 46.18
N GLY A 70 -26.02 23.31 46.94
CA GLY A 70 -25.55 24.58 46.41
C GLY A 70 -24.18 24.40 45.74
N ASN A 71 -24.13 24.60 44.42
CA ASN A 71 -22.88 24.69 43.68
C ASN A 71 -22.38 26.15 43.74
N PRO A 72 -21.07 26.39 43.98
CA PRO A 72 -20.49 27.71 43.83
C PRO A 72 -20.64 28.19 42.38
N GLU A 73 -20.80 29.50 42.18
CA GLU A 73 -20.86 30.11 40.84
C GLU A 73 -19.68 29.67 39.96
N PRO A 74 -19.92 29.14 38.76
CA PRO A 74 -18.85 28.72 37.85
C PRO A 74 -18.06 29.95 37.37
N GLN A 75 -16.74 29.92 37.54
CA GLN A 75 -15.86 30.98 37.04
C GLN A 75 -15.75 30.90 35.50
N PRO A 76 -15.73 32.05 34.80
CA PRO A 76 -15.59 32.08 33.35
C PRO A 76 -14.23 31.55 32.90
N ALA A 77 -14.22 30.73 31.85
CA ALA A 77 -13.00 30.12 31.30
C ALA A 77 -11.97 31.18 30.87
N THR A 78 -10.72 31.03 31.27
CA THR A 78 -9.64 31.90 30.78
C THR A 78 -9.28 31.57 29.33
N ALA A 79 -8.91 32.59 28.54
CA ALA A 79 -8.53 32.40 27.14
C ALA A 79 -7.34 31.43 26.98
N ALA A 80 -6.40 31.43 27.93
CA ALA A 80 -5.26 30.51 27.96
C ALA A 80 -5.70 29.04 28.13
N SER A 81 -6.64 28.77 29.05
CA SER A 81 -7.17 27.42 29.26
C SER A 81 -7.92 26.91 28.03
N LEU A 82 -8.69 27.78 27.36
CA LEU A 82 -9.40 27.42 26.12
C LEU A 82 -8.46 27.12 24.95
N TRP A 83 -7.37 27.88 24.79
CA TRP A 83 -6.38 27.61 23.76
C TRP A 83 -5.57 26.34 24.03
N LEU A 84 -5.23 26.08 25.30
CA LEU A 84 -4.51 24.87 25.69
C LEU A 84 -5.35 23.60 25.43
N VAL A 85 -6.64 23.64 25.79
CA VAL A 85 -7.61 22.57 25.52
C VAL A 85 -7.79 22.37 24.01
N ALA A 86 -7.96 23.47 23.25
CA ALA A 86 -8.10 23.39 21.80
C ALA A 86 -6.86 22.79 21.11
N LEU A 87 -5.65 23.22 21.52
CA LEU A 87 -4.40 22.69 21.00
C LEU A 87 -4.26 21.19 21.30
N SER A 88 -4.62 20.76 22.52
CA SER A 88 -4.57 19.37 22.93
C SER A 88 -5.52 18.47 22.11
N ILE A 89 -6.73 18.95 21.84
CA ILE A 89 -7.70 18.27 20.97
C ILE A 89 -7.16 18.16 19.54
N VAL A 90 -6.63 19.26 18.99
CA VAL A 90 -6.12 19.28 17.61
C VAL A 90 -4.89 18.40 17.44
N THR A 91 -3.97 18.38 18.41
CA THR A 91 -2.83 17.45 18.42
C THR A 91 -3.32 16.01 18.38
N PHE A 92 -4.34 15.65 19.18
CA PHE A 92 -4.94 14.33 19.13
C PHE A 92 -5.53 14.00 17.74
N CYS A 93 -6.25 14.94 17.12
CA CYS A 93 -6.82 14.77 15.79
C CYS A 93 -5.76 14.54 14.70
N ILE A 94 -4.62 15.25 14.74
CA ILE A 94 -3.52 15.08 13.79
C ILE A 94 -2.96 13.65 13.86
N PHE A 95 -2.63 13.17 15.07
CA PHE A 95 -2.09 11.82 15.24
C PHE A 95 -3.07 10.74 14.76
N ARG A 96 -4.37 10.97 14.97
CA ARG A 96 -5.41 10.07 14.45
C ARG A 96 -5.53 10.11 12.93
N ALA A 97 -5.37 11.27 12.29
CA ALA A 97 -5.41 11.43 10.84
C ALA A 97 -4.24 10.72 10.14
N GLU A 98 -3.04 10.79 10.72
CA GLU A 98 -1.85 10.06 10.24
C GLU A 98 -1.94 8.54 10.46
N GLY A 99 -2.97 8.08 11.18
CA GLY A 99 -3.21 6.67 11.45
C GLY A 99 -2.26 6.05 12.47
N PHE A 100 -1.69 6.87 13.36
CA PHE A 100 -1.04 6.37 14.55
C PHE A 100 -2.12 5.81 15.50
N MET A 101 -2.06 4.51 15.75
CA MET A 101 -2.84 3.88 16.81
C MET A 101 -2.45 4.51 18.14
N ILE A 102 -3.41 5.09 18.86
CA ILE A 102 -3.16 5.78 20.14
C ILE A 102 -3.08 4.72 21.25
N ALA A 103 -2.10 3.83 21.11
CA ALA A 103 -1.95 2.67 21.98
C ALA A 103 -1.82 3.06 23.44
N PHE A 104 -1.21 4.22 23.76
CA PHE A 104 -1.06 4.74 25.13
C PHE A 104 -2.29 5.46 25.70
N PHE A 105 -3.40 5.57 24.97
CA PHE A 105 -4.63 6.16 25.49
C PHE A 105 -5.09 5.54 26.85
N PRO A 106 -4.99 4.21 27.08
CA PRO A 106 -5.41 3.60 28.35
C PRO A 106 -4.63 4.09 29.59
N ILE A 107 -3.40 4.61 29.44
CA ILE A 107 -2.59 5.17 30.54
C ILE A 107 -3.26 6.41 31.17
N LEU A 108 -4.16 7.09 30.46
CA LEU A 108 -4.86 8.25 31.00
C LEU A 108 -5.71 7.90 32.21
N THR A 109 -6.30 6.71 32.26
CA THR A 109 -7.15 6.27 33.38
C THR A 109 -6.40 6.20 34.71
N PRO A 110 -5.26 5.48 34.84
CA PRO A 110 -4.46 5.51 36.06
C PRO A 110 -3.85 6.89 36.36
N LEU A 111 -3.41 7.64 35.35
CA LEU A 111 -2.84 8.98 35.57
C LEU A 111 -3.86 9.98 36.12
N LEU A 112 -5.09 9.96 35.60
CA LEU A 112 -6.18 10.78 36.13
C LEU A 112 -6.60 10.35 37.53
N LEU A 113 -6.53 9.05 37.85
CA LEU A 113 -6.77 8.58 39.22
C LEU A 113 -5.68 9.07 40.20
N VAL A 114 -4.41 9.10 39.76
CA VAL A 114 -3.30 9.69 40.53
C VAL A 114 -3.52 11.18 40.72
N ALA A 115 -3.75 11.94 39.65
CA ALA A 115 -4.02 13.38 39.72
C ALA A 115 -5.19 13.69 40.66
N GLN A 116 -6.29 12.93 40.56
CA GLN A 116 -7.45 13.09 41.45
C GLN A 116 -7.14 12.81 42.93
N ARG A 117 -6.32 11.80 43.25
CA ARG A 117 -5.93 11.47 44.63
C ARG A 117 -4.96 12.48 45.24
N TYR A 118 -4.06 13.05 44.44
CA TYR A 118 -3.11 14.06 44.91
C TYR A 118 -3.75 15.46 45.04
N LEU A 119 -4.73 15.79 44.19
CA LEU A 119 -5.34 17.12 44.14
C LEU A 119 -6.65 17.24 44.95
N ARG A 120 -7.34 16.14 45.29
CA ARG A 120 -8.64 16.16 45.98
C ARG A 120 -8.67 15.15 47.14
N SER A 121 -8.84 15.64 48.38
CA SER A 121 -8.88 14.80 49.59
C SER A 121 -10.21 14.06 49.80
N ASP A 122 -11.29 14.43 49.10
CA ASP A 122 -12.61 13.81 49.24
C ASP A 122 -13.06 13.13 47.95
N VAL A 123 -12.89 11.80 47.88
CA VAL A 123 -13.50 10.96 46.84
C VAL A 123 -14.21 9.78 47.50
N ARG A 124 -15.56 9.80 47.48
CA ARG A 124 -16.39 8.63 47.77
C ARG A 124 -16.31 7.66 46.59
N THR A 125 -15.60 6.55 46.77
CA THR A 125 -15.56 5.43 45.82
C THR A 125 -16.81 4.57 45.98
N SER A 126 -17.52 4.34 44.88
CA SER A 126 -18.66 3.41 44.84
C SER A 126 -18.11 1.98 44.64
N ALA A 127 -18.02 1.22 45.73
CA ALA A 127 -17.55 -0.18 45.70
C ALA A 127 -18.72 -1.15 45.81
N ASP A 128 -19.16 -1.73 44.69
CA ASP A 128 -20.19 -2.79 44.70
C ASP A 128 -19.70 -4.15 44.14
N SER A 129 -18.51 -4.25 43.54
CA SER A 129 -17.99 -5.54 43.04
C SER A 129 -16.59 -5.87 43.58
N ARG A 130 -16.43 -7.06 44.19
CA ARG A 130 -15.13 -7.55 44.66
C ARG A 130 -14.13 -7.78 43.51
N ILE A 131 -14.62 -8.06 42.31
CA ILE A 131 -13.82 -8.45 41.13
C ILE A 131 -13.26 -7.23 40.38
N PHE A 132 -14.06 -6.20 40.11
CA PHE A 132 -13.61 -5.01 39.35
C PHE A 132 -13.10 -3.87 40.24
N SER A 133 -13.38 -3.88 41.55
CA SER A 133 -12.86 -2.87 42.49
C SER A 133 -11.35 -2.60 42.35
N PRO A 134 -10.45 -3.60 42.27
CA PRO A 134 -9.02 -3.32 42.09
C PRO A 134 -8.74 -2.58 40.77
N PHE A 135 -9.40 -2.96 39.68
CA PHE A 135 -9.18 -2.41 38.33
C PHE A 135 -9.82 -1.03 38.08
N VAL A 136 -10.60 -0.52 39.04
CA VAL A 136 -11.32 0.76 38.93
C VAL A 136 -10.88 1.77 39.97
N ASN A 137 -10.66 1.31 41.21
CA ASN A 137 -10.46 2.18 42.36
C ASN A 137 -9.01 2.24 42.84
N THR A 138 -8.12 1.36 42.38
CA THR A 138 -6.70 1.35 42.78
C THR A 138 -5.80 1.77 41.62
N VAL A 139 -4.81 2.63 41.91
CA VAL A 139 -3.83 3.08 40.91
C VAL A 139 -3.14 1.87 40.27
N TRP A 140 -2.71 0.91 41.09
CA TRP A 140 -2.07 -0.32 40.64
C TRP A 140 -2.97 -1.14 39.69
N GLY A 141 -4.21 -1.43 40.09
CA GLY A 141 -5.11 -2.22 39.24
C GLY A 141 -5.50 -1.50 37.96
N THR A 142 -5.72 -0.18 37.99
CA THR A 142 -5.93 0.61 36.75
C THR A 142 -4.69 0.64 35.85
N ALA A 143 -3.50 0.63 36.42
CA ALA A 143 -2.24 0.59 35.67
C ALA A 143 -2.01 -0.79 35.02
N VAL A 144 -2.30 -1.88 35.73
CA VAL A 144 -2.24 -3.25 35.18
C VAL A 144 -3.25 -3.41 34.04
N ALA A 145 -4.48 -2.92 34.20
CA ALA A 145 -5.48 -2.95 33.13
C ALA A 145 -5.03 -2.13 31.91
N ALA A 146 -4.50 -0.92 32.12
CA ALA A 146 -3.97 -0.08 31.05
C ALA A 146 -2.80 -0.77 30.33
N LEU A 147 -1.86 -1.36 31.08
CA LEU A 147 -0.71 -2.08 30.54
C LEU A 147 -1.16 -3.27 29.70
N PHE A 148 -2.11 -4.07 30.18
CA PHE A 148 -2.65 -5.18 29.41
C PHE A 148 -3.27 -4.72 28.08
N VAL A 149 -4.11 -3.68 28.10
CA VAL A 149 -4.69 -3.13 26.87
C VAL A 149 -3.61 -2.59 25.93
N ILE A 150 -2.60 -1.90 26.45
CA ILE A 150 -1.46 -1.38 25.66
C ILE A 150 -0.69 -2.52 24.99
N LEU A 151 -0.29 -3.54 25.75
CA LEU A 151 0.45 -4.69 25.21
C LEU A 151 -0.35 -5.41 24.12
N THR A 152 -1.67 -5.49 24.30
CA THR A 152 -2.61 -6.09 23.34
C THR A 152 -2.77 -5.22 22.08
N MET A 153 -2.58 -3.90 22.16
CA MET A 153 -2.62 -2.98 21.01
C MET A 153 -1.27 -2.84 20.29
N LEU A 154 -0.16 -3.14 20.96
CA LEU A 154 1.20 -3.03 20.43
C LEU A 154 1.74 -4.34 19.84
N ASP A 155 0.95 -5.42 19.87
CA ASP A 155 1.35 -6.76 19.44
C ASP A 155 2.70 -7.22 20.02
N TRP A 156 3.05 -6.72 21.21
CA TRP A 156 4.34 -6.94 21.89
C TRP A 156 5.59 -6.38 21.18
N ASP A 157 5.44 -5.52 20.18
CA ASP A 157 6.53 -4.73 19.60
C ASP A 157 6.61 -3.34 20.26
N PHE A 158 7.81 -2.82 20.49
CA PHE A 158 8.04 -1.56 21.20
C PHE A 158 8.89 -0.56 20.40
N ARG A 159 9.34 -0.91 19.19
CA ARG A 159 10.49 -0.24 18.55
C ARG A 159 10.21 1.15 17.96
N TRP A 160 8.96 1.58 17.80
CA TRP A 160 8.61 2.83 17.09
C TRP A 160 7.66 3.79 17.84
N TYR A 161 7.42 3.60 19.15
CA TYR A 161 6.31 4.24 19.85
C TYR A 161 6.63 5.50 20.68
N THR A 162 7.85 6.04 20.62
CA THR A 162 8.21 7.26 21.37
C THR A 162 7.33 8.47 21.00
N LEU A 163 6.90 8.56 19.74
CA LEU A 163 6.01 9.62 19.25
C LEU A 163 4.58 9.53 19.83
N LEU A 164 4.14 8.35 20.30
CA LEU A 164 2.81 8.17 20.90
C LEU A 164 2.68 8.78 22.31
N ILE A 165 3.80 9.19 22.92
CA ILE A 165 3.79 9.90 24.21
C ILE A 165 3.16 11.28 24.04
N ILE A 166 3.34 11.92 22.89
CA ILE A 166 2.85 13.28 22.59
C ILE A 166 1.30 13.35 22.69
N PRO A 167 0.51 12.52 21.98
CA PRO A 167 -0.95 12.55 22.10
C PRO A 167 -1.43 12.13 23.50
N ALA A 168 -0.74 11.21 24.17
CA ALA A 168 -1.09 10.84 25.55
C ALA A 168 -0.87 12.01 26.52
N ALA A 169 0.23 12.75 26.39
CA ALA A 169 0.51 13.94 27.20
C ALA A 169 -0.50 15.06 26.91
N ALA A 170 -0.83 15.31 25.64
CA ALA A 170 -1.85 16.29 25.25
C ALA A 170 -3.22 15.97 25.86
N LEU A 171 -3.66 14.71 25.80
CA LEU A 171 -4.91 14.28 26.42
C LEU A 171 -4.87 14.34 27.95
N LEU A 172 -3.73 14.08 28.58
CA LEU A 172 -3.58 14.24 30.02
C LEU A 172 -3.78 15.70 30.42
N VAL A 173 -3.16 16.64 29.70
CA VAL A 173 -3.35 18.09 29.90
C VAL A 173 -4.81 18.48 29.70
N LEU A 174 -5.45 17.98 28.64
CA LEU A 174 -6.88 18.18 28.39
C LEU A 174 -7.72 17.76 29.61
N PHE A 175 -7.59 16.50 30.03
CA PHE A 175 -8.43 15.99 31.11
C PHE A 175 -8.07 16.57 32.48
N ASP A 176 -6.83 16.98 32.73
CA ASP A 176 -6.43 17.68 33.97
C ASP A 176 -7.11 19.05 34.08
N VAL A 177 -7.11 19.84 32.99
CA VAL A 177 -7.82 21.13 32.94
C VAL A 177 -9.33 20.97 33.11
N LEU A 178 -9.91 19.88 32.58
CA LEU A 178 -11.35 19.60 32.67
C LEU A 178 -11.80 18.94 33.98
N THR A 179 -10.88 18.33 34.75
CA THR A 179 -11.18 17.64 36.03
C THR A 179 -10.86 18.48 37.25
N SER A 180 -9.89 19.39 37.14
CA SER A 180 -9.39 20.17 38.26
C SER A 180 -10.51 20.99 38.91
N GLY A 181 -10.65 20.89 40.22
CA GLY A 181 -11.42 21.85 41.02
C GLY A 181 -10.41 22.66 41.81
N ASN A 182 -10.40 23.99 41.64
CA ASN A 182 -9.56 24.97 42.35
C ASN A 182 -8.19 24.42 42.81
N ILE A 183 -7.26 24.23 41.87
CA ILE A 183 -5.84 24.06 42.22
C ILE A 183 -5.40 25.30 42.99
N LYS A 184 -5.01 25.12 44.25
CA LYS A 184 -4.26 26.13 45.01
C LYS A 184 -2.89 26.29 44.34
N GLY A 185 -2.76 27.24 43.41
CA GLY A 185 -1.43 27.71 42.98
C GLY A 185 -1.25 28.18 41.53
N SER A 186 -2.14 27.89 40.58
CA SER A 186 -1.96 28.36 39.19
C SER A 186 -2.90 29.52 38.87
N ARG A 187 -2.32 30.70 38.57
CA ARG A 187 -3.08 31.90 38.15
C ARG A 187 -3.44 31.92 36.67
N PHE A 188 -2.81 31.06 35.85
CA PHE A 188 -2.93 31.13 34.39
C PHE A 188 -3.85 30.05 33.78
N ILE A 189 -3.94 28.88 34.42
CA ILE A 189 -4.78 27.77 33.99
C ILE A 189 -5.86 27.56 35.04
N GLN A 190 -7.11 27.78 34.65
CA GLN A 190 -8.27 27.61 35.52
C GLN A 190 -9.21 26.58 34.92
N PRO A 191 -9.73 25.65 35.74
CA PRO A 191 -10.77 24.76 35.29
C PRO A 191 -12.05 25.54 34.96
N PHE A 192 -12.79 25.05 33.98
CA PHE A 192 -14.01 25.70 33.52
C PHE A 192 -15.08 24.66 33.18
N ASP A 193 -16.33 25.09 33.23
CA ASP A 193 -17.45 24.26 32.78
C ASP A 193 -17.46 24.16 31.25
N VAL A 194 -17.21 22.96 30.73
CA VAL A 194 -17.19 22.68 29.29
C VAL A 194 -18.51 23.06 28.65
N GLU A 195 -19.66 22.82 29.31
CA GLU A 195 -20.99 23.09 28.74
C GLU A 195 -21.20 24.59 28.45
N GLN A 196 -20.66 25.46 29.31
CA GLN A 196 -20.75 26.91 29.15
C GLN A 196 -19.70 27.46 28.17
N ALA A 197 -18.61 26.72 27.97
CA ALA A 197 -17.50 27.09 27.10
C ALA A 197 -17.50 26.40 25.73
N ILE A 198 -18.55 25.66 25.34
CA ILE A 198 -18.61 24.90 24.07
C ILE A 198 -18.38 25.80 22.87
N VAL A 199 -19.10 26.93 22.78
CA VAL A 199 -19.00 27.86 21.64
C VAL A 199 -17.59 28.45 21.51
N PRO A 200 -17.01 29.08 22.56
CA PRO A 200 -15.65 29.64 22.44
C PRO A 200 -14.57 28.56 22.25
N LEU A 201 -14.77 27.33 22.73
CA LEU A 201 -13.86 26.22 22.48
C LEU A 201 -13.94 25.71 21.04
N ALA A 202 -15.16 25.46 20.53
CA ALA A 202 -15.40 24.99 19.17
C ALA A 202 -14.80 25.94 18.12
N VAL A 203 -14.95 27.26 18.30
CA VAL A 203 -14.36 28.26 17.40
C VAL A 203 -12.84 28.10 17.33
N ARG A 204 -12.15 27.92 18.46
CA ARG A 204 -10.69 27.76 18.49
C ARG A 204 -10.23 26.46 17.84
N VAL A 205 -10.94 25.35 18.08
CA VAL A 205 -10.64 24.06 17.45
C VAL A 205 -10.83 24.15 15.93
N ILE A 206 -11.93 24.76 15.46
CA ILE A 206 -12.20 24.95 14.02
C ILE A 206 -11.12 25.81 13.36
N ILE A 207 -10.68 26.90 14.00
CA ILE A 207 -9.61 27.76 13.46
C ILE A 207 -8.31 26.95 13.28
N LEU A 208 -7.92 26.18 14.29
CA LEU A 208 -6.70 25.36 14.22
C LEU A 208 -6.80 24.24 13.17
N LEU A 209 -7.95 23.56 13.09
CA LEU A 209 -8.19 22.53 12.06
C LEU A 209 -8.24 23.13 10.65
N ALA A 210 -8.81 24.33 10.47
CA ALA A 210 -8.84 25.01 9.18
C ALA A 210 -7.44 25.41 8.70
N ILE A 211 -6.56 25.84 9.61
CA ILE A 211 -5.15 26.10 9.30
C ILE A 211 -4.48 24.81 8.82
N LEU A 212 -4.69 23.70 9.51
CA LEU A 212 -4.11 22.40 9.14
C LEU A 212 -4.60 21.91 7.78
N LEU A 213 -5.92 21.97 7.52
CA LEU A 213 -6.49 21.64 6.22
C LEU A 213 -5.96 22.56 5.10
N GLY A 214 -5.67 23.83 5.42
CA GLY A 214 -5.02 24.76 4.50
C GLY A 214 -3.57 24.36 4.17
N VAL A 215 -2.80 23.94 5.19
CA VAL A 215 -1.43 23.43 5.00
C VAL A 215 -1.45 22.13 4.19
N GLU A 216 -2.34 21.19 4.50
CA GLU A 216 -2.51 19.92 3.78
C GLU A 216 -2.84 20.17 2.31
N LYS A 217 -3.78 21.09 2.02
CA LYS A 217 -4.12 21.48 0.65
C LYS A 217 -2.91 22.00 -0.12
N VAL A 218 -2.12 22.88 0.50
CA VAL A 218 -0.95 23.50 -0.16
C VAL A 218 0.17 22.49 -0.38
N ALA A 219 0.35 21.56 0.57
CA ALA A 219 1.45 20.60 0.53
C ALA A 219 1.16 19.35 -0.30
N PHE A 220 -0.08 18.85 -0.32
CA PHE A 220 -0.41 17.51 -0.82
C PHE A 220 -1.62 17.43 -1.76
N ASP A 221 -2.29 18.56 -2.04
CA ASP A 221 -3.62 18.62 -2.67
C ASP A 221 -4.68 17.85 -1.85
N PHE A 222 -5.98 18.13 -2.04
CA PHE A 222 -7.00 17.53 -1.17
C PHE A 222 -7.10 16.01 -1.35
N ALA A 223 -7.05 15.27 -0.24
CA ALA A 223 -7.56 13.90 -0.22
C ALA A 223 -9.03 13.91 -0.69
N THR A 224 -9.35 13.07 -1.68
CA THR A 224 -10.72 12.88 -2.16
C THR A 224 -11.57 12.33 -1.01
N SER A 225 -12.41 13.16 -0.40
CA SER A 225 -13.31 12.75 0.68
C SER A 225 -14.71 12.48 0.14
N GLU A 226 -15.34 11.41 0.60
CA GLU A 226 -16.76 11.18 0.33
C GLU A 226 -17.61 12.14 1.19
N PRO A 227 -18.38 13.07 0.60
CA PRO A 227 -19.09 14.10 1.37
C PRO A 227 -20.09 13.52 2.36
N LEU A 228 -20.80 12.45 1.95
CA LEU A 228 -21.80 11.79 2.79
C LEU A 228 -21.17 11.08 4.00
N MET A 229 -20.07 10.36 3.79
CA MET A 229 -19.35 9.69 4.86
C MET A 229 -18.76 10.71 5.85
N THR A 230 -18.21 11.80 5.33
CA THR A 230 -17.62 12.87 6.15
C THR A 230 -18.68 13.58 6.99
N LEU A 231 -19.87 13.84 6.43
CA LEU A 231 -21.00 14.42 7.16
C LEU A 231 -21.52 13.49 8.27
N THR A 232 -21.72 12.21 7.95
CA THR A 232 -22.23 11.22 8.92
C THR A 232 -21.23 11.00 10.06
N LEU A 233 -19.94 10.87 9.74
CA LEU A 233 -18.87 10.79 10.74
C LEU A 233 -18.77 12.06 11.59
N GLY A 234 -18.88 13.25 10.98
CA GLY A 234 -18.86 14.52 11.69
C GLY A 234 -20.04 14.66 12.68
N LEU A 235 -21.26 14.31 12.26
CA LEU A 235 -22.41 14.27 13.16
C LEU A 235 -22.23 13.26 14.30
N ALA A 236 -21.71 12.08 14.01
CA ALA A 236 -21.43 11.06 15.02
C ALA A 236 -20.37 11.53 16.04
N LYS A 237 -19.33 12.26 15.60
CA LYS A 237 -18.33 12.88 16.48
C LYS A 237 -18.94 13.95 17.38
N ALA A 238 -19.82 14.80 16.84
CA ALA A 238 -20.55 15.81 17.62
C ALA A 238 -21.43 15.17 18.71
N LEU A 239 -22.18 14.11 18.35
CA LEU A 239 -22.99 13.35 19.31
C LEU A 239 -22.13 12.64 20.36
N THR A 240 -20.98 12.09 19.96
CA THR A 240 -20.01 11.46 20.87
C THR A 240 -19.55 12.45 21.92
N TRP A 241 -19.08 13.64 21.52
CA TRP A 241 -18.71 14.71 22.46
C TRP A 241 -19.85 15.11 23.39
N HIS A 242 -21.06 15.26 22.87
CA HIS A 242 -22.24 15.60 23.67
C HIS A 242 -22.53 14.58 24.78
N PHE A 243 -22.62 13.30 24.44
CA PHE A 243 -22.94 12.26 25.42
C PHE A 243 -21.77 11.96 26.37
N ILE A 244 -20.53 12.13 25.92
CA ILE A 244 -19.33 12.03 26.76
C ILE A 244 -19.31 13.13 27.83
N ILE A 245 -19.61 14.39 27.46
CA ILE A 245 -19.69 15.51 28.41
C ILE A 245 -20.81 15.27 29.43
N GLN A 246 -22.01 14.83 29.00
CA GLN A 246 -23.10 14.48 29.92
C GLN A 246 -22.72 13.34 30.88
N THR A 247 -22.02 12.33 30.38
CA THR A 247 -21.58 11.19 31.19
C THR A 247 -20.52 11.62 32.20
N ALA A 248 -19.57 12.47 31.80
CA ALA A 248 -18.54 13.02 32.68
C ALA A 248 -19.14 13.85 33.83
N ARG A 249 -20.14 14.69 33.52
CA ARG A 249 -20.86 15.52 34.51
C ARG A 249 -21.53 14.69 35.61
N ASN A 250 -22.14 13.56 35.23
CA ASN A 250 -22.85 12.68 36.16
C ASN A 250 -21.95 11.61 36.81
N SER A 251 -20.69 11.49 36.37
CA SER A 251 -19.74 10.50 36.90
C SER A 251 -18.33 11.09 37.06
N SER A 252 -17.44 10.88 36.11
CA SER A 252 -16.08 11.39 36.08
C SER A 252 -15.53 11.36 34.65
N TRP A 253 -14.55 12.20 34.35
CA TRP A 253 -13.75 12.10 33.13
C TRP A 253 -12.97 10.77 33.01
N ARG A 254 -12.82 9.99 34.10
CA ARG A 254 -12.32 8.61 34.05
C ARG A 254 -13.25 7.65 33.28
N THR A 255 -14.56 7.91 33.31
CA THR A 255 -15.53 7.15 32.50
C THR A 255 -15.32 7.42 31.00
N VAL A 256 -14.89 8.64 30.66
CA VAL A 256 -14.63 9.04 29.27
C VAL A 256 -13.40 8.33 28.72
N THR A 257 -12.31 8.30 29.48
CA THR A 257 -11.09 7.60 29.06
C THR A 257 -11.35 6.10 28.87
N THR A 258 -12.06 5.47 29.80
CA THR A 258 -12.41 4.05 29.67
C THR A 258 -13.41 3.76 28.54
N THR A 259 -14.35 4.66 28.26
CA THR A 259 -15.29 4.55 27.13
C THR A 259 -14.57 4.64 25.78
N ALA A 260 -13.63 5.58 25.65
CA ALA A 260 -12.82 5.71 24.46
C ALA A 260 -11.84 4.53 24.30
N THR A 261 -11.21 4.06 25.39
CA THR A 261 -10.41 2.83 25.39
C THR A 261 -11.21 1.63 24.90
N PHE A 262 -12.42 1.42 25.44
CA PHE A 262 -13.32 0.36 25.00
C PHE A 262 -13.65 0.48 23.50
N SER A 263 -13.95 1.68 23.02
CA SER A 263 -14.33 1.89 21.61
C SER A 263 -13.17 1.58 20.66
N ILE A 264 -11.94 1.96 21.03
CA ILE A 264 -10.74 1.68 20.23
C ILE A 264 -10.48 0.16 20.19
N ILE A 265 -10.44 -0.51 21.34
CA ILE A 265 -10.08 -1.94 21.41
C ILE A 265 -11.19 -2.84 20.84
N SER A 266 -12.48 -2.48 21.02
CA SER A 266 -13.62 -3.30 20.57
C SER A 266 -13.86 -3.26 19.06
N THR A 267 -13.22 -2.33 18.35
CA THR A 267 -13.36 -2.15 16.90
C THR A 267 -12.12 -2.57 16.14
N LEU A 268 -11.10 -3.11 16.82
CA LEU A 268 -9.99 -3.77 16.16
C LEU A 268 -10.51 -4.96 15.36
N ASP A 269 -10.01 -5.10 14.13
CA ASP A 269 -10.43 -6.14 13.23
C ASP A 269 -9.75 -7.47 13.59
N PRO A 270 -10.47 -8.50 14.07
CA PRO A 270 -9.86 -9.78 14.40
C PRO A 270 -9.33 -10.53 13.16
N PHE A 271 -9.77 -10.15 11.94
CA PHE A 271 -9.31 -10.78 10.69
C PHE A 271 -7.89 -10.36 10.27
N THR A 272 -7.34 -9.30 10.86
CA THR A 272 -5.97 -8.83 10.57
C THR A 272 -4.93 -9.43 11.50
N GLN A 273 -5.34 -10.24 12.48
CA GLN A 273 -4.47 -10.78 13.51
C GLN A 273 -3.76 -12.04 13.04
N THR A 274 -2.47 -12.15 13.37
CA THR A 274 -1.64 -13.31 12.97
C THR A 274 -1.98 -14.57 13.77
N LEU A 275 -2.41 -14.42 15.02
CA LEU A 275 -2.67 -15.53 15.94
C LEU A 275 -4.08 -15.43 16.53
N GLY A 276 -4.77 -16.57 16.66
CA GLY A 276 -6.07 -16.63 17.34
C GLY A 276 -6.01 -16.14 18.80
N ALA A 277 -4.86 -16.29 19.47
CA ALA A 277 -4.62 -15.77 20.81
C ALA A 277 -4.61 -14.23 20.87
N GLN A 278 -4.15 -13.55 19.82
CA GLN A 278 -4.18 -12.09 19.71
C GLN A 278 -5.63 -11.60 19.53
N ALA A 279 -6.39 -12.23 18.64
CA ALA A 279 -7.81 -11.90 18.47
C ALA A 279 -8.61 -12.12 19.78
N LEU A 280 -8.29 -13.18 20.53
CA LEU A 280 -8.90 -13.42 21.84
C LEU A 280 -8.49 -12.37 22.88
N SER A 281 -7.22 -11.95 22.90
CA SER A 281 -6.76 -10.94 23.86
C SER A 281 -7.42 -9.57 23.61
N HIS A 282 -7.73 -9.21 22.35
CA HIS A 282 -8.55 -8.02 22.04
C HIS A 282 -9.95 -8.09 22.66
N VAL A 283 -10.62 -9.25 22.58
CA VAL A 283 -11.93 -9.46 23.23
C VAL A 283 -11.81 -9.33 24.75
N LEU A 284 -10.82 -9.96 25.37
CA LEU A 284 -10.60 -9.88 26.82
C LEU A 284 -10.31 -8.43 27.28
N ALA A 285 -9.47 -7.70 26.53
CA ALA A 285 -9.15 -6.30 26.79
C ALA A 285 -10.38 -5.39 26.62
N SER A 286 -11.23 -5.66 25.63
CA SER A 286 -12.51 -4.99 25.42
C SER A 286 -13.49 -5.23 26.57
N LEU A 287 -13.64 -6.48 27.03
CA LEU A 287 -14.50 -6.81 28.17
C LEU A 287 -14.00 -6.15 29.47
N LEU A 288 -12.67 -6.09 29.67
CA LEU A 288 -12.06 -5.40 30.80
C LEU A 288 -12.38 -3.90 30.78
N ALA A 289 -12.18 -3.24 29.64
CA ALA A 289 -12.47 -1.81 29.48
C ALA A 289 -13.97 -1.50 29.66
N LEU A 290 -14.87 -2.32 29.12
CA LEU A 290 -16.32 -2.19 29.32
C LEU A 290 -16.70 -2.37 30.79
N GLY A 291 -16.11 -3.36 31.46
CA GLY A 291 -16.29 -3.57 32.89
C GLY A 291 -15.82 -2.36 33.71
N GLN A 292 -14.72 -1.71 33.34
CA GLN A 292 -14.29 -0.46 33.96
C GLN A 292 -15.32 0.65 33.77
N VAL A 293 -15.87 0.85 32.56
CA VAL A 293 -16.94 1.84 32.31
C VAL A 293 -18.13 1.60 33.23
N ILE A 294 -18.64 0.36 33.29
CA ILE A 294 -19.82 0.00 34.09
C ILE A 294 -19.58 0.22 35.59
N HIS A 295 -18.40 -0.12 36.09
CA HIS A 295 -18.09 -0.05 37.51
C HIS A 295 -17.60 1.33 38.00
N ILE A 296 -17.22 2.25 37.09
CA ILE A 296 -16.98 3.66 37.43
C ILE A 296 -18.30 4.42 37.64
N LEU A 297 -19.40 3.98 37.00
CA LEU A 297 -20.70 4.65 37.12
C LEU A 297 -21.23 4.65 38.57
N PRO A 298 -21.92 5.74 38.97
CA PRO A 298 -22.43 5.91 40.33
C PRO A 298 -23.52 4.87 40.68
N ARG A 299 -23.74 4.64 41.99
CA ARG A 299 -24.73 3.66 42.48
C ARG A 299 -26.17 3.94 42.03
N GLN A 300 -26.49 5.19 41.76
CA GLN A 300 -27.80 5.63 41.28
C GLN A 300 -28.14 5.10 39.87
N ALA A 301 -27.16 4.60 39.12
CA ALA A 301 -27.37 3.96 37.82
C ALA A 301 -27.85 2.50 37.99
N ALA A 302 -29.14 2.33 38.29
CA ALA A 302 -29.75 1.03 38.60
C ALA A 302 -29.68 0.03 37.44
N THR A 303 -29.59 0.50 36.19
CA THR A 303 -29.61 -0.33 34.98
C THR A 303 -28.24 -0.48 34.30
N LYS A 304 -27.14 -0.09 34.97
CA LYS A 304 -25.78 -0.11 34.39
C LYS A 304 -25.31 -1.47 33.85
N TRP A 305 -25.88 -2.58 34.34
CA TRP A 305 -25.58 -3.93 33.82
C TRP A 305 -26.03 -4.13 32.38
N ALA A 306 -27.05 -3.40 31.91
CA ALA A 306 -27.53 -3.47 30.53
C ALA A 306 -26.47 -3.04 29.51
N LEU A 307 -25.47 -2.26 29.93
CA LEU A 307 -24.34 -1.84 29.09
C LEU A 307 -23.45 -3.01 28.65
N TRP A 308 -23.55 -4.20 29.28
CA TRP A 308 -22.85 -5.40 28.79
C TRP A 308 -23.27 -5.80 27.37
N VAL A 309 -24.41 -5.34 26.86
CA VAL A 309 -24.79 -5.54 25.44
C VAL A 309 -23.73 -5.03 24.46
N PHE A 310 -22.95 -4.01 24.85
CA PHE A 310 -21.86 -3.48 24.01
C PHE A 310 -20.70 -4.47 23.83
N SER A 311 -20.59 -5.52 24.66
CA SER A 311 -19.61 -6.61 24.43
C SER A 311 -19.78 -7.30 23.08
N LEU A 312 -20.98 -7.24 22.48
CA LEU A 312 -21.23 -7.74 21.13
C LEU A 312 -20.38 -7.03 20.06
N ALA A 313 -19.93 -5.79 20.31
CA ALA A 313 -19.10 -5.04 19.38
C ALA A 313 -17.76 -5.74 19.04
N SER A 314 -17.19 -6.48 20.01
CA SER A 314 -15.98 -7.28 19.84
C SER A 314 -16.26 -8.78 19.70
N LEU A 315 -17.28 -9.31 20.40
CA LEU A 315 -17.63 -10.74 20.33
C LEU A 315 -18.15 -11.17 18.96
N VAL A 316 -19.01 -10.37 18.31
CA VAL A 316 -19.60 -10.75 17.01
C VAL A 316 -18.51 -10.86 15.92
N PRO A 317 -17.62 -9.88 15.73
CA PRO A 317 -16.50 -10.01 14.78
C PRO A 317 -15.57 -11.19 15.11
N TYR A 318 -15.26 -11.42 16.39
CA TYR A 318 -14.39 -12.53 16.81
C TYR A 318 -15.01 -13.91 16.49
N ILE A 319 -16.30 -14.09 16.78
CA ILE A 319 -17.02 -15.33 16.45
C ILE A 319 -17.09 -15.48 14.93
N ALA A 320 -17.39 -14.41 14.19
CA ALA A 320 -17.41 -14.43 12.73
C ALA A 320 -16.03 -14.83 12.14
N ASN A 321 -14.93 -14.30 12.67
CA ASN A 321 -13.57 -14.68 12.29
C ASN A 321 -13.30 -16.16 12.57
N THR A 322 -13.70 -16.65 13.75
CA THR A 322 -13.52 -18.05 14.13
C THR A 322 -14.32 -19.00 13.22
N ILE A 323 -15.58 -18.65 12.92
CA ILE A 323 -16.41 -19.40 11.97
C ILE A 323 -15.80 -19.35 10.56
N ALA A 324 -15.30 -18.19 10.12
CA ALA A 324 -14.67 -18.04 8.82
C ALA A 324 -13.41 -18.92 8.71
N ILE A 325 -12.55 -18.94 9.73
CA ILE A 325 -11.38 -19.82 9.80
C ILE A 325 -11.80 -21.29 9.74
N GLN A 326 -12.79 -21.70 10.54
CA GLN A 326 -13.28 -23.09 10.54
C GLN A 326 -13.90 -23.48 9.19
N THR A 327 -14.67 -22.58 8.58
CA THR A 327 -15.30 -22.81 7.28
C THR A 327 -14.22 -22.92 6.19
N ALA A 328 -13.23 -22.03 6.19
CA ALA A 328 -12.09 -22.09 5.28
C ALA A 328 -11.31 -23.41 5.43
N GLN A 329 -11.05 -23.85 6.67
CA GLN A 329 -10.44 -25.14 6.96
C GLN A 329 -11.29 -26.32 6.44
N SER A 330 -12.62 -26.24 6.54
CA SER A 330 -13.51 -27.29 6.02
C SER A 330 -13.60 -27.33 4.49
N SER A 331 -13.28 -26.22 3.81
CA SER A 331 -13.24 -26.12 2.34
C SER A 331 -11.88 -26.47 1.73
N LEU A 332 -10.92 -26.92 2.53
CA LEU A 332 -9.60 -27.31 2.04
C LEU A 332 -9.70 -28.47 1.04
N VAL A 333 -9.39 -28.18 -0.22
CA VAL A 333 -9.19 -29.21 -1.25
C VAL A 333 -7.83 -29.85 -1.02
N HIS A 334 -7.82 -31.15 -0.74
CA HIS A 334 -6.60 -31.89 -0.54
C HIS A 334 -5.93 -32.16 -1.89
N SER A 335 -4.84 -31.45 -2.19
CA SER A 335 -3.96 -31.74 -3.33
C SER A 335 -2.73 -32.48 -2.81
N GLN A 336 -2.30 -33.54 -3.49
CA GLN A 336 -1.02 -34.19 -3.17
C GLN A 336 0.19 -33.34 -3.60
N GLU A 337 0.01 -32.39 -4.52
CA GLU A 337 1.09 -31.52 -5.02
C GLU A 337 0.62 -30.07 -5.13
N HIS A 338 1.44 -29.13 -4.66
CA HIS A 338 1.18 -27.69 -4.76
C HIS A 338 1.42 -27.22 -6.22
N PRO A 339 0.52 -26.42 -6.85
CA PRO A 339 0.66 -25.96 -8.23
C PRO A 339 2.00 -25.27 -8.54
N ILE A 340 2.54 -24.47 -7.61
CA ILE A 340 3.90 -23.88 -7.76
C ILE A 340 4.97 -24.97 -7.83
N ALA A 341 4.87 -26.03 -7.02
CA ALA A 341 5.84 -27.13 -7.07
C ALA A 341 5.77 -27.86 -8.42
N ALA A 342 4.55 -28.13 -8.92
CA ALA A 342 4.33 -28.71 -10.23
C ALA A 342 4.89 -27.81 -11.36
N LEU A 343 4.67 -26.49 -11.30
CA LEU A 343 5.23 -25.54 -12.27
C LEU A 343 6.76 -25.52 -12.23
N ILE A 344 7.38 -25.54 -11.04
CA ILE A 344 8.84 -25.63 -10.89
C ILE A 344 9.37 -26.94 -11.45
N HIS A 345 8.70 -28.06 -11.16
CA HIS A 345 9.07 -29.38 -11.67
C HIS A 345 9.03 -29.41 -13.20
N ASN A 346 7.93 -28.94 -13.79
CA ASN A 346 7.78 -28.87 -15.25
C ASN A 346 8.84 -27.95 -15.89
N ALA A 347 9.06 -26.76 -15.32
CA ALA A 347 10.09 -25.83 -15.82
C ALA A 347 11.51 -26.42 -15.75
N LYS A 348 11.83 -27.19 -14.70
CA LYS A 348 13.11 -27.92 -14.61
C LYS A 348 13.22 -28.99 -15.69
N ALA A 349 12.17 -29.79 -15.90
CA ALA A 349 12.16 -30.82 -16.94
C ALA A 349 12.31 -30.21 -18.34
N ASP A 350 11.63 -29.09 -18.62
CA ASP A 350 11.73 -28.35 -19.87
C ASP A 350 13.15 -27.80 -20.08
N PHE A 351 13.75 -27.21 -19.04
CA PHE A 351 15.13 -26.71 -19.10
C PHE A 351 16.14 -27.85 -19.31
N GLU A 352 16.01 -28.97 -18.60
CA GLU A 352 16.88 -30.13 -18.77
C GLU A 352 16.74 -30.73 -20.18
N SER A 353 15.52 -30.81 -20.70
CA SER A 353 15.24 -31.23 -22.08
C SER A 353 15.90 -30.29 -23.10
N LEU A 354 15.78 -28.97 -22.87
CA LEU A 354 16.40 -27.93 -23.69
C LEU A 354 17.92 -28.03 -23.70
N VAL A 355 18.56 -28.25 -22.55
CA VAL A 355 20.03 -28.45 -22.46
C VAL A 355 20.44 -29.77 -23.09
N LYS A 356 19.66 -30.84 -22.92
CA LYS A 356 19.97 -32.17 -23.48
C LYS A 356 19.97 -32.17 -25.00
N ARG A 357 19.07 -31.43 -25.64
CA ARG A 357 18.92 -31.35 -27.11
C ARG A 357 19.97 -30.47 -27.81
N GLN A 358 20.76 -29.68 -27.09
CA GLN A 358 21.77 -28.82 -27.70
C GLN A 358 22.81 -29.64 -28.49
N SER A 359 23.26 -29.09 -29.61
CA SER A 359 24.22 -29.78 -30.48
C SER A 359 25.57 -30.02 -29.82
N ARG A 360 26.08 -31.25 -29.96
CA ARG A 360 27.37 -31.70 -29.38
C ARG A 360 28.57 -31.49 -30.29
N ASN A 361 28.35 -31.21 -31.57
CA ASN A 361 29.40 -30.95 -32.54
C ASN A 361 28.92 -29.93 -33.59
N TYR A 362 29.87 -29.35 -34.32
CA TYR A 362 29.58 -28.31 -35.30
C TYR A 362 28.62 -28.76 -36.42
N THR A 363 28.75 -29.99 -36.92
CA THR A 363 27.87 -30.50 -37.99
C THR A 363 26.41 -30.58 -37.53
N ALA A 364 26.19 -31.03 -36.29
CA ALA A 364 24.87 -31.03 -35.67
C ALA A 364 24.34 -29.59 -35.52
N ALA A 365 25.14 -28.66 -34.98
CA ALA A 365 24.74 -27.26 -34.77
C ALA A 365 24.39 -26.57 -36.10
N HIS A 366 25.19 -26.83 -37.14
CA HIS A 366 24.95 -26.31 -38.49
C HIS A 366 23.63 -26.85 -39.08
N ASN A 367 23.36 -28.15 -38.92
CA ASN A 367 22.13 -28.76 -39.40
C ASN A 367 20.90 -28.30 -38.61
N GLU A 368 21.04 -28.12 -37.30
CA GLU A 368 19.98 -27.60 -36.43
C GLU A 368 19.61 -26.16 -36.80
N TYR A 369 20.60 -25.29 -37.01
CA TYR A 369 20.36 -23.92 -37.47
C TYR A 369 19.59 -23.91 -38.81
N ARG A 370 19.98 -24.76 -39.77
CA ARG A 370 19.27 -24.92 -41.05
C ARG A 370 17.85 -25.45 -40.87
N ARG A 371 17.65 -26.43 -39.99
CA ARG A 371 16.34 -27.00 -39.69
C ARG A 371 15.41 -25.96 -39.06
N ARG A 372 15.92 -25.18 -38.11
CA ARG A 372 15.18 -24.20 -37.31
C ARG A 372 14.82 -22.95 -38.11
N TYR A 373 15.78 -22.40 -38.85
CA TYR A 373 15.64 -21.11 -39.50
C TYR A 373 15.49 -21.15 -41.02
N ALA A 374 15.60 -22.35 -41.62
CA ALA A 374 15.53 -22.55 -43.08
C ALA A 374 16.58 -21.77 -43.90
N VAL A 375 17.67 -21.33 -43.27
CA VAL A 375 18.80 -20.64 -43.91
C VAL A 375 20.13 -21.22 -43.44
N ASN A 376 21.21 -20.97 -44.20
CA ASN A 376 22.55 -21.38 -43.79
C ASN A 376 23.04 -20.52 -42.61
N PRO A 377 23.86 -21.08 -41.69
CA PRO A 377 24.45 -20.30 -40.61
C PRO A 377 25.32 -19.15 -41.13
N PRO A 378 25.45 -18.04 -40.36
CA PRO A 378 26.25 -16.90 -40.76
C PRO A 378 27.74 -17.22 -40.82
N THR A 379 28.50 -16.38 -41.52
CA THR A 379 29.97 -16.43 -41.51
C THR A 379 30.48 -16.36 -40.07
N GLY A 380 31.44 -17.23 -39.73
CA GLY A 380 31.99 -17.31 -38.37
C GLY A 380 31.23 -18.24 -37.42
N PHE A 381 30.11 -18.86 -37.83
CA PHE A 381 29.33 -19.77 -36.96
C PHE A 381 30.15 -20.94 -36.39
N LYS A 382 31.13 -21.47 -37.15
CA LYS A 382 32.03 -22.52 -36.63
C LYS A 382 32.89 -22.00 -35.47
N ALA A 383 33.47 -20.81 -35.61
CA ALA A 383 34.29 -20.19 -34.58
C ALA A 383 33.46 -19.85 -33.34
N TRP A 384 32.22 -19.36 -33.53
CA TRP A 384 31.27 -19.17 -32.44
C TRP A 384 30.95 -20.50 -31.72
N PHE A 385 30.72 -21.61 -32.45
CA PHE A 385 30.47 -22.93 -31.83
C PHE A 385 31.66 -23.40 -30.99
N GLU A 386 32.87 -23.26 -31.53
CA GLU A 386 34.11 -23.61 -30.83
C GLU A 386 34.31 -22.74 -29.57
N TYR A 387 34.07 -21.43 -29.68
CA TYR A 387 34.14 -20.50 -28.56
C TYR A 387 33.12 -20.82 -27.47
N ALA A 388 31.86 -21.04 -27.84
CA ALA A 388 30.77 -21.38 -26.92
C ALA A 388 31.05 -22.71 -26.20
N THR A 389 31.59 -23.70 -26.93
CA THR A 389 31.97 -25.00 -26.35
C THR A 389 33.13 -24.86 -25.37
N LEU A 390 34.16 -24.07 -25.73
CA LEU A 390 35.32 -23.81 -24.86
C LEU A 390 34.90 -23.17 -23.54
N HIS A 391 33.93 -22.27 -23.57
CA HIS A 391 33.39 -21.57 -22.39
C HIS A 391 32.21 -22.31 -21.74
N GLN A 392 31.98 -23.58 -22.10
CA GLN A 392 30.94 -24.43 -21.50
C GLN A 392 29.54 -23.81 -21.55
N SER A 393 29.21 -23.09 -22.63
CA SER A 393 27.88 -22.53 -22.81
C SER A 393 26.82 -23.64 -22.76
N PRO A 394 25.82 -23.55 -21.87
CA PRO A 394 24.76 -24.56 -21.79
C PRO A 394 23.86 -24.54 -23.01
N ILE A 395 23.80 -23.40 -23.72
CA ILE A 395 22.98 -23.18 -24.92
C ILE A 395 23.91 -22.96 -26.12
N ILE A 396 23.64 -23.68 -27.20
CA ILE A 396 24.39 -23.66 -28.45
C ILE A 396 23.50 -23.12 -29.57
N ASP A 397 22.38 -23.74 -29.92
CA ASP A 397 21.68 -23.43 -31.18
C ASP A 397 20.22 -23.00 -30.99
N ASP A 398 19.91 -22.43 -29.82
CA ASP A 398 18.56 -22.00 -29.41
C ASP A 398 18.49 -20.48 -29.18
N PHE A 399 18.45 -19.72 -30.28
CA PHE A 399 18.53 -18.24 -30.30
C PHE A 399 17.41 -17.61 -31.14
N ASP A 400 16.17 -18.11 -31.00
CA ASP A 400 15.03 -17.68 -31.82
C ASP A 400 14.79 -16.18 -31.76
N GLN A 401 14.79 -15.61 -30.55
CA GLN A 401 14.58 -14.18 -30.36
C GLN A 401 15.59 -13.32 -31.13
N LEU A 402 16.87 -13.71 -31.11
CA LEU A 402 17.93 -13.01 -31.84
C LEU A 402 17.68 -13.10 -33.36
N TYR A 403 17.29 -14.28 -33.84
CA TYR A 403 16.98 -14.49 -35.25
C TYR A 403 15.77 -13.67 -35.71
N GLU A 404 14.68 -13.69 -34.94
CA GLU A 404 13.43 -12.96 -35.24
C GLU A 404 13.66 -11.45 -35.29
N SER A 405 14.49 -10.89 -34.40
CA SER A 405 14.82 -9.47 -34.44
C SER A 405 15.73 -9.11 -35.62
N ILE A 406 16.71 -9.95 -35.98
CA ILE A 406 17.70 -9.64 -37.02
C ILE A 406 17.18 -9.90 -38.44
N SER A 407 16.45 -11.00 -38.66
CA SER A 407 16.04 -11.45 -40.00
C SER A 407 15.29 -10.41 -40.86
N PRO A 408 14.47 -9.48 -40.31
CA PRO A 408 13.85 -8.42 -41.11
C PRO A 408 14.87 -7.50 -41.80
N LEU A 409 16.06 -7.32 -41.21
CA LEU A 409 17.13 -6.48 -41.74
C LEU A 409 17.89 -7.12 -42.90
N TRP A 410 17.76 -8.43 -43.14
CA TRP A 410 18.46 -9.11 -44.23
C TRP A 410 18.04 -8.67 -45.63
N LYS A 411 16.93 -7.92 -45.72
CA LYS A 411 16.49 -7.26 -46.95
C LYS A 411 17.32 -6.00 -47.29
N LEU A 412 18.16 -5.53 -46.37
CA LEU A 412 19.01 -4.35 -46.50
C LEU A 412 20.47 -4.76 -46.71
N SER A 413 21.18 -4.02 -47.57
CA SER A 413 22.63 -4.09 -47.68
C SER A 413 23.32 -3.47 -46.46
N GLY A 414 24.57 -3.85 -46.20
CA GLY A 414 25.35 -3.26 -45.10
C GLY A 414 25.50 -1.73 -45.21
N LYS A 415 25.57 -1.19 -46.45
CA LYS A 415 25.60 0.26 -46.69
C LYS A 415 24.29 0.93 -46.31
N GLU A 416 23.15 0.28 -46.57
CA GLU A 416 21.83 0.79 -46.18
C GLU A 416 21.64 0.76 -44.67
N ILE A 417 22.10 -0.30 -43.99
CA ILE A 417 22.08 -0.42 -42.53
C ILE A 417 22.93 0.68 -41.88
N GLN A 418 24.17 0.87 -42.33
CA GLN A 418 25.01 1.97 -41.84
C GLN A 418 24.37 3.34 -42.12
N GLY A 419 23.80 3.51 -43.31
CA GLY A 419 23.11 4.72 -43.71
C GLY A 419 21.92 5.06 -42.80
N ILE A 420 21.08 4.08 -42.46
CA ILE A 420 19.94 4.32 -41.57
C ILE A 420 20.38 4.56 -40.12
N MET A 421 21.39 3.81 -39.61
CA MET A 421 21.92 4.04 -38.27
C MET A 421 22.45 5.46 -38.09
N ASN A 422 23.24 5.95 -39.05
CA ASN A 422 23.77 7.32 -39.01
C ASN A 422 22.64 8.36 -39.06
N ARG A 423 21.66 8.19 -39.97
CA ARG A 423 20.50 9.13 -40.05
C ARG A 423 19.70 9.19 -38.75
N VAL A 424 19.45 8.05 -38.12
CA VAL A 424 18.72 7.99 -36.85
C VAL A 424 19.54 8.65 -35.74
N TYR A 425 20.85 8.35 -35.66
CA TYR A 425 21.76 8.97 -34.68
C TYR A 425 21.82 10.50 -34.82
N GLU A 426 21.90 11.00 -36.07
CA GLU A 426 21.93 12.43 -36.40
C GLU A 426 20.58 13.14 -36.24
N THR A 427 19.48 12.38 -36.15
CA THR A 427 18.16 12.96 -35.90
C THR A 427 18.11 13.54 -34.49
N SER A 428 17.75 14.82 -34.39
CA SER A 428 17.59 15.52 -33.12
C SER A 428 16.71 14.72 -32.16
N ASP A 429 17.15 14.66 -30.90
CA ASP A 429 16.45 13.99 -29.79
C ASP A 429 16.25 12.47 -29.93
N SER A 430 16.93 11.80 -30.88
CA SER A 430 16.93 10.33 -31.00
C SER A 430 17.40 9.63 -29.73
N ASP A 431 18.34 10.22 -28.98
CA ASP A 431 18.78 9.78 -27.64
C ASP A 431 19.41 8.37 -27.64
N LEU A 432 20.12 8.06 -28.72
CA LEU A 432 20.82 6.81 -28.94
C LEU A 432 22.33 7.02 -28.87
N TRP A 433 23.02 6.06 -28.29
CA TRP A 433 24.46 5.98 -28.35
C TRP A 433 24.89 5.32 -29.66
N LEU A 434 25.85 5.91 -30.36
CA LEU A 434 26.54 5.26 -31.48
C LEU A 434 27.87 4.72 -30.97
N CYS A 435 27.98 3.39 -30.95
CA CYS A 435 29.16 2.68 -30.51
C CYS A 435 29.91 2.08 -31.70
N THR A 436 31.24 2.16 -31.66
CA THR A 436 32.14 1.52 -32.61
C THR A 436 33.05 0.58 -31.83
N PHE A 437 32.99 -0.71 -32.16
CA PHE A 437 33.96 -1.71 -31.69
C PHE A 437 35.11 -1.81 -32.69
N THR A 438 36.34 -1.68 -32.19
CA THR A 438 37.58 -1.80 -32.95
C THR A 438 38.24 -3.14 -32.63
N SER A 439 38.35 -3.99 -33.65
CA SER A 439 38.82 -5.38 -33.52
C SER A 439 40.27 -5.49 -33.06
N GLU A 440 41.15 -4.65 -33.60
CA GLU A 440 42.57 -4.68 -33.29
C GLU A 440 42.89 -4.31 -31.85
N GLU A 441 42.00 -3.59 -31.18
CA GLU A 441 42.19 -3.13 -29.80
C GLU A 441 41.30 -3.89 -28.81
N ALA A 442 40.28 -4.61 -29.31
CA ALA A 442 39.18 -5.16 -28.51
C ALA A 442 38.50 -4.08 -27.64
N GLN A 443 38.40 -2.86 -28.17
CA GLN A 443 37.83 -1.70 -27.47
C GLN A 443 36.61 -1.15 -28.19
N THR A 444 35.66 -0.69 -27.39
CA THR A 444 34.43 -0.02 -27.81
C THR A 444 34.50 1.45 -27.42
N ASN A 445 34.25 2.32 -28.40
CA ASN A 445 34.07 3.75 -28.19
C ASN A 445 32.61 4.12 -28.48
N CYS A 446 31.92 4.70 -27.49
CA CYS A 446 30.52 5.11 -27.60
C CYS A 446 30.39 6.62 -27.54
N THR A 447 29.64 7.18 -28.48
CA THR A 447 29.40 8.63 -28.57
C THR A 447 27.92 8.94 -28.51
N HIS A 448 27.60 10.10 -27.93
CA HIS A 448 26.25 10.64 -27.84
C HIS A 448 26.27 12.14 -28.16
N PRO A 449 25.26 12.70 -28.84
CA PRO A 449 25.29 14.11 -29.25
C PRO A 449 25.39 15.12 -28.09
N TYR A 450 24.86 14.78 -26.91
CA TYR A 450 24.80 15.71 -25.77
C TYR A 450 24.99 15.06 -24.38
N ARG A 451 25.19 13.74 -24.30
CA ARG A 451 25.38 13.05 -23.00
C ARG A 451 26.86 12.73 -22.81
N ILE A 452 27.31 12.81 -21.56
CA ILE A 452 28.71 12.57 -21.20
C ILE A 452 28.88 11.18 -20.58
N ALA A 453 27.90 10.72 -19.80
CA ALA A 453 27.94 9.42 -19.13
C ALA A 453 27.12 8.39 -19.90
N ASP A 454 27.78 7.32 -20.34
CA ASP A 454 27.22 6.20 -21.11
C ASP A 454 26.64 5.09 -20.23
N ARG A 455 26.46 5.30 -18.92
CA ARG A 455 26.01 4.26 -17.98
C ARG A 455 26.88 2.98 -18.05
N ASN A 456 28.20 3.15 -18.17
CA ASN A 456 29.18 2.06 -18.20
C ASN A 456 29.08 1.12 -19.42
N ILE A 457 28.38 1.51 -20.50
CA ILE A 457 28.26 0.70 -21.73
C ILE A 457 29.64 0.32 -22.29
N GLN A 458 30.56 1.28 -22.42
CA GLN A 458 31.89 1.00 -22.98
C GLN A 458 32.67 0.02 -22.11
N ASN A 459 32.71 0.25 -20.79
CA ASN A 459 33.42 -0.63 -19.87
C ASN A 459 32.87 -2.06 -19.92
N TYR A 460 31.54 -2.19 -19.90
CA TYR A 460 30.86 -3.47 -20.00
C TYR A 460 31.24 -4.23 -21.29
N LEU A 461 31.20 -3.58 -22.45
CA LEU A 461 31.53 -4.21 -23.72
C LEU A 461 33.04 -4.52 -23.84
N ASN A 462 33.90 -3.67 -23.30
CA ASN A 462 35.34 -3.90 -23.27
C ASN A 462 35.70 -5.13 -22.42
N GLU A 463 35.13 -5.24 -21.22
CA GLU A 463 35.29 -6.42 -20.36
C GLU A 463 34.76 -7.69 -21.04
N LEU A 464 33.60 -7.60 -21.71
CA LEU A 464 33.02 -8.74 -22.43
C LEU A 464 33.90 -9.23 -23.60
N PHE A 465 34.59 -8.31 -24.29
CA PHE A 465 35.34 -8.60 -25.51
C PHE A 465 36.87 -8.65 -25.34
N GLU A 466 37.40 -8.46 -24.13
CA GLU A 466 38.83 -8.36 -23.84
C GLU A 466 39.67 -9.47 -24.51
N ASN A 467 39.18 -10.71 -24.49
CA ASN A 467 39.87 -11.90 -25.01
C ASN A 467 39.56 -12.19 -26.50
N LEU A 468 38.94 -11.26 -27.23
CA LEU A 468 38.46 -11.46 -28.61
C LEU A 468 39.13 -10.50 -29.62
N ARG A 469 40.33 -10.02 -29.28
CA ARG A 469 41.16 -9.16 -30.15
C ARG A 469 41.42 -9.82 -31.51
N GLY A 470 41.09 -9.12 -32.59
CA GLY A 470 41.28 -9.61 -33.97
C GLY A 470 40.30 -10.69 -34.43
N VAL A 471 39.31 -11.06 -33.60
CA VAL A 471 38.35 -12.14 -33.92
C VAL A 471 37.16 -11.62 -34.70
N PHE A 472 36.56 -10.52 -34.25
CA PHE A 472 35.42 -9.89 -34.91
C PHE A 472 35.86 -8.84 -35.92
N PRO A 473 35.05 -8.50 -36.94
CA PRO A 473 35.29 -7.29 -37.72
C PRO A 473 35.06 -6.03 -36.87
N ASP A 474 35.48 -4.87 -37.37
CA ASP A 474 35.03 -3.59 -36.82
C ASP A 474 33.53 -3.44 -37.05
N VAL A 475 32.78 -3.12 -35.99
CA VAL A 475 31.31 -3.03 -36.04
C VAL A 475 30.84 -1.71 -35.44
N LYS A 476 29.85 -1.10 -36.10
CA LYS A 476 29.09 0.03 -35.57
C LYS A 476 27.69 -0.42 -35.22
N PHE A 477 27.19 0.02 -34.07
CA PHE A 477 25.85 -0.33 -33.59
C PHE A 477 25.26 0.79 -32.72
N LEU A 478 23.93 0.83 -32.66
CA LEU A 478 23.19 1.77 -31.84
C LEU A 478 22.79 1.11 -30.52
N ILE A 479 23.01 1.80 -29.40
CA ILE A 479 22.56 1.37 -28.08
C ILE A 479 21.52 2.33 -27.52
N ASN A 480 20.41 1.76 -27.07
CA ASN A 480 19.43 2.40 -26.22
C ASN A 480 19.85 2.30 -24.75
N HIS A 481 19.97 3.44 -24.09
CA HIS A 481 20.29 3.52 -22.66
C HIS A 481 19.05 3.80 -21.80
N LEU A 482 17.88 4.03 -22.41
CA LEU A 482 16.63 4.31 -21.73
C LEU A 482 15.98 3.00 -21.25
N ASP A 483 15.16 3.11 -20.21
CA ASP A 483 14.46 1.96 -19.64
C ASP A 483 13.39 1.42 -20.61
N GLU A 484 12.84 2.29 -21.47
CA GLU A 484 11.83 1.90 -22.45
C GLU A 484 12.44 1.49 -23.81
N PRO A 485 11.85 0.47 -24.49
CA PRO A 485 12.28 -0.01 -25.81
C PRO A 485 12.05 1.02 -26.93
N ARG A 486 12.60 0.77 -28.12
CA ARG A 486 12.73 1.80 -29.17
C ARG A 486 12.08 1.46 -30.49
N VAL A 487 12.11 0.21 -30.94
CA VAL A 487 11.88 -0.12 -32.35
C VAL A 487 10.60 -0.92 -32.54
N MET A 488 9.74 -0.44 -33.44
CA MET A 488 8.66 -1.24 -34.04
C MET A 488 8.86 -1.34 -35.54
N VAL A 489 8.74 -2.55 -36.07
CA VAL A 489 8.85 -2.80 -37.51
C VAL A 489 7.44 -2.90 -38.11
N PRO A 490 7.04 -2.01 -39.03
CA PRO A 490 5.77 -2.14 -39.73
C PRO A 490 5.70 -3.47 -40.51
N PRO A 491 4.53 -4.13 -40.58
CA PRO A 491 4.37 -5.34 -41.34
C PRO A 491 4.67 -5.06 -42.82
N SER A 492 5.22 -6.07 -43.51
CA SER A 492 5.33 -5.99 -44.96
C SER A 492 3.91 -5.84 -45.55
N PRO A 493 3.64 -4.83 -46.39
CA PRO A 493 2.35 -4.73 -47.06
C PRO A 493 2.08 -6.04 -47.79
N LYS A 494 0.87 -6.59 -47.62
CA LYS A 494 0.43 -7.78 -48.34
C LYS A 494 0.64 -7.52 -49.84
N GLU A 495 1.18 -8.50 -50.54
CA GLU A 495 1.30 -8.48 -52.00
C GLU A 495 -0.10 -8.40 -52.62
N ASP A 496 -0.63 -7.18 -52.74
CA ASP A 496 -1.64 -6.91 -53.75
C ASP A 496 -0.92 -7.10 -55.09
N SER A 497 -1.29 -8.21 -55.72
CA SER A 497 -0.88 -8.62 -57.05
C SER A 497 -0.96 -7.40 -57.98
N HIS A 498 0.13 -7.16 -58.73
CA HIS A 498 0.32 -6.18 -59.82
C HIS A 498 1.32 -5.02 -59.64
N SER A 499 2.07 -4.90 -58.54
CA SER A 499 3.26 -4.01 -58.50
C SER A 499 4.54 -4.72 -58.04
N GLY A 500 4.83 -5.85 -58.69
CA GLY A 500 6.15 -6.45 -58.59
C GLY A 500 7.22 -5.53 -59.19
N LEU A 501 8.34 -5.42 -58.47
CA LEU A 501 9.66 -5.05 -58.97
C LEU A 501 10.10 -3.57 -59.00
N ASN A 502 9.59 -2.68 -58.14
CA ASN A 502 10.23 -1.36 -57.90
C ASN A 502 9.90 -0.76 -56.52
N ARG A 503 10.14 -1.52 -55.43
CA ARG A 503 10.18 -0.89 -54.11
C ARG A 503 11.50 -0.13 -54.00
N THR A 504 11.43 1.20 -53.99
CA THR A 504 12.64 2.03 -53.88
C THR A 504 13.34 1.75 -52.55
N THR A 505 14.67 1.65 -52.57
CA THR A 505 15.53 1.51 -51.37
C THR A 505 15.26 2.58 -50.31
N LYS A 506 14.78 3.75 -50.75
CA LYS A 506 14.29 4.82 -49.89
C LYS A 506 13.12 4.37 -48.99
N ALA A 507 12.09 3.74 -49.55
CA ALA A 507 10.91 3.30 -48.79
C ALA A 507 11.19 2.20 -47.77
N LEU A 508 12.27 1.42 -47.94
CA LEU A 508 12.67 0.37 -46.99
C LEU A 508 13.57 0.90 -45.86
N THR A 509 14.19 2.07 -46.06
CA THR A 509 15.09 2.71 -45.09
C THR A 509 14.50 3.98 -44.46
N ASP A 510 13.24 4.30 -44.76
CA ASP A 510 12.49 5.34 -44.09
C ASP A 510 12.13 4.90 -42.66
N PHE A 511 12.16 5.85 -41.73
CA PHE A 511 11.74 5.66 -40.34
C PHE A 511 11.02 6.91 -39.84
N THR A 512 10.20 6.74 -38.81
CA THR A 512 9.61 7.87 -38.07
C THR A 512 10.00 7.83 -36.61
N LEU A 513 10.30 8.99 -36.03
CA LEU A 513 10.54 9.16 -34.60
C LEU A 513 9.34 9.84 -33.96
N ALA A 514 8.80 9.25 -32.89
CA ALA A 514 7.69 9.82 -32.12
C ALA A 514 8.06 9.93 -30.64
N HIS A 515 7.91 11.13 -30.07
CA HIS A 515 8.13 11.38 -28.65
C HIS A 515 6.81 11.22 -27.88
N MET A 516 6.76 10.27 -26.97
CA MET A 516 5.54 9.93 -26.24
C MET A 516 5.76 9.73 -24.74
N GLY A 517 6.88 10.23 -24.19
CA GLY A 517 7.05 10.33 -22.75
C GLY A 517 5.89 11.11 -22.12
N GLY A 518 5.37 10.60 -21.01
CA GLY A 518 4.21 11.14 -20.31
C GLY A 518 2.85 10.82 -20.94
N GLN A 519 2.79 10.13 -22.08
CA GLN A 519 1.54 9.87 -22.82
C GLN A 519 1.21 8.37 -22.84
N PRO A 520 -0.07 7.98 -22.91
CA PRO A 520 -0.44 6.58 -23.14
C PRO A 520 0.07 6.08 -24.50
N VAL A 521 0.72 4.92 -24.50
CA VAL A 521 1.36 4.35 -25.72
C VAL A 521 0.77 3.01 -26.16
N TRP A 522 -0.22 2.47 -25.44
CA TRP A 522 -0.84 1.17 -25.75
C TRP A 522 -1.28 1.05 -27.22
N ASP A 523 -1.96 2.06 -27.75
CA ASP A 523 -2.47 2.06 -29.13
C ASP A 523 -1.34 2.05 -30.18
N LYS A 524 -0.16 2.56 -29.82
CA LYS A 524 1.04 2.45 -30.65
C LYS A 524 1.65 1.06 -30.56
N LEU A 525 1.88 0.56 -29.34
CA LEU A 525 2.45 -0.77 -29.12
C LEU A 525 1.64 -1.89 -29.77
N THR A 526 0.33 -1.71 -29.92
CA THR A 526 -0.58 -2.72 -30.50
C THR A 526 -1.05 -2.40 -31.92
N LYS A 527 -0.50 -1.34 -32.54
CA LYS A 527 -0.89 -0.85 -33.88
C LYS A 527 -0.83 -1.94 -34.96
N PHE A 528 0.14 -2.86 -34.85
CA PHE A 528 0.38 -3.92 -35.83
C PHE A 528 -0.13 -5.29 -35.39
N CYS A 529 -0.87 -5.36 -34.27
CA CYS A 529 -1.51 -6.60 -33.85
C CYS A 529 -2.56 -7.06 -34.87
N PRO A 530 -2.68 -8.37 -35.13
CA PRO A 530 -3.69 -8.90 -36.04
C PRO A 530 -5.11 -8.60 -35.54
N ALA A 531 -6.01 -8.22 -36.45
CA ALA A 531 -7.41 -7.93 -36.13
C ALA A 531 -8.22 -9.20 -35.81
N GLU A 532 -7.87 -10.34 -36.39
CA GLU A 532 -8.43 -11.64 -36.03
C GLU A 532 -7.61 -12.29 -34.92
N LYS A 533 -8.28 -12.53 -33.79
CA LYS A 533 -7.74 -13.32 -32.69
C LYS A 533 -7.61 -14.77 -33.16
N THR A 534 -6.43 -15.19 -33.59
CA THR A 534 -6.12 -16.61 -33.74
C THR A 534 -5.97 -17.23 -32.35
N THR A 535 -7.08 -17.42 -31.63
CA THR A 535 -7.11 -18.16 -30.37
C THR A 535 -7.00 -19.65 -30.66
N ARG A 536 -5.83 -20.09 -31.11
CA ARG A 536 -5.34 -21.41 -30.78
C ARG A 536 -4.23 -21.20 -29.75
N ARG A 537 -4.63 -21.07 -28.49
CA ARG A 537 -3.70 -21.24 -27.38
C ARG A 537 -3.11 -22.63 -27.56
N ALA A 538 -1.80 -22.72 -27.77
CA ALA A 538 -1.13 -23.99 -27.63
C ALA A 538 -1.41 -24.46 -26.20
N GLU A 539 -2.02 -25.63 -26.03
CA GLU A 539 -2.15 -26.17 -24.67
C GLU A 539 -0.73 -26.36 -24.12
N PRO A 540 -0.48 -25.95 -22.87
CA PRO A 540 0.82 -26.17 -22.26
C PRO A 540 1.16 -27.65 -22.31
N ASN A 541 2.41 -27.98 -22.66
CA ASN A 541 2.87 -29.38 -22.78
C ASN A 541 2.57 -30.19 -21.51
N HIS A 542 2.51 -29.51 -20.37
CA HIS A 542 2.21 -30.08 -19.06
C HIS A 542 1.13 -29.23 -18.36
N PRO A 543 -0.17 -29.57 -18.49
CA PRO A 543 -1.22 -28.83 -17.81
C PRO A 543 -1.11 -28.99 -16.29
N VAL A 544 -1.16 -27.87 -15.57
CA VAL A 544 -1.14 -27.84 -14.10
C VAL A 544 -2.51 -27.43 -13.60
N GLN A 545 -3.08 -28.18 -12.67
CA GLN A 545 -4.31 -27.79 -11.99
C GLN A 545 -4.04 -26.59 -11.10
N THR A 546 -4.62 -25.43 -11.44
CA THR A 546 -4.38 -24.17 -10.73
C THR A 546 -5.46 -23.81 -9.70
N TYR A 547 -6.52 -24.60 -9.60
CA TYR A 547 -7.66 -24.36 -8.68
C TYR A 547 -8.25 -22.95 -8.83
N ASP A 548 -8.41 -22.50 -10.08
CA ASP A 548 -8.92 -21.18 -10.44
C ASP A 548 -8.06 -19.98 -9.98
N ILE A 549 -6.82 -20.23 -9.52
CA ILE A 549 -5.84 -19.18 -9.21
C ILE A 549 -5.05 -18.83 -10.49
N PRO A 550 -4.87 -17.53 -10.80
CA PRO A 550 -4.30 -17.08 -12.06
C PRO A 550 -2.76 -17.20 -12.09
N PHE A 551 -2.24 -18.42 -12.00
CA PHE A 551 -0.81 -18.68 -12.24
C PHE A 551 -0.46 -18.53 -13.72
N VAL A 552 0.79 -18.13 -13.99
CA VAL A 552 1.34 -18.12 -15.35
C VAL A 552 1.73 -19.55 -15.73
N THR A 553 0.96 -20.16 -16.63
CA THR A 553 1.19 -21.54 -17.11
C THR A 553 1.79 -21.59 -18.53
N ASP A 554 1.68 -20.50 -19.29
CA ASP A 554 2.23 -20.34 -20.64
C ASP A 554 2.89 -18.96 -20.72
N LEU A 555 4.22 -18.93 -20.59
CA LEU A 555 4.97 -17.67 -20.53
C LEU A 555 4.96 -16.92 -21.87
N PRO A 556 5.28 -17.53 -23.04
CA PRO A 556 5.18 -16.86 -24.33
C PRO A 556 3.79 -16.28 -24.61
N GLY A 557 2.73 -17.05 -24.33
CA GLY A 557 1.36 -16.56 -24.49
C GLY A 557 1.07 -15.37 -23.57
N THR A 558 1.44 -15.47 -22.30
CA THR A 558 1.24 -14.38 -21.31
C THR A 558 2.02 -13.11 -21.66
N MET A 559 3.20 -13.24 -22.27
CA MET A 559 3.99 -12.07 -22.69
C MET A 559 3.51 -11.44 -24.00
N ASP A 560 2.59 -12.08 -24.73
CA ASP A 560 2.04 -11.52 -25.96
C ASP A 560 1.04 -10.39 -25.68
N LEU A 561 1.48 -9.15 -25.93
CA LEU A 561 0.65 -7.95 -25.80
C LEU A 561 -0.58 -7.97 -26.71
N CYS A 562 -0.50 -8.60 -27.90
CA CYS A 562 -1.62 -8.64 -28.83
C CYS A 562 -2.79 -9.50 -28.32
N SER A 563 -2.49 -10.49 -27.48
CA SER A 563 -3.49 -11.40 -26.89
C SER A 563 -4.10 -10.88 -25.59
N HIS A 564 -3.52 -9.84 -24.96
CA HIS A 564 -3.86 -9.40 -23.60
C HIS A 564 -4.19 -7.89 -23.51
N PRO A 565 -5.35 -7.45 -24.06
CA PRO A 565 -5.76 -6.03 -24.04
C PRO A 565 -5.92 -5.43 -22.65
N GLU A 566 -6.14 -6.25 -21.62
CA GLU A 566 -6.18 -5.85 -20.23
C GLU A 566 -4.87 -5.21 -19.74
N TYR A 567 -3.73 -5.49 -20.39
CA TYR A 567 -2.44 -4.90 -20.00
C TYR A 567 -2.35 -3.39 -20.24
N ARG A 568 -3.26 -2.82 -21.05
CA ARG A 568 -3.39 -1.38 -21.29
C ARG A 568 -3.36 -0.53 -20.03
N SER A 569 -4.00 -1.00 -18.96
CA SER A 569 -4.14 -0.27 -17.70
C SER A 569 -3.38 -0.90 -16.54
N LEU A 570 -2.49 -1.86 -16.82
CA LEU A 570 -1.83 -2.64 -15.78
C LEU A 570 -0.34 -2.37 -15.70
N ASN A 571 0.25 -1.68 -16.68
CA ASN A 571 1.69 -1.43 -16.79
C ASN A 571 2.03 0.05 -17.06
N GLY A 572 3.04 0.58 -16.37
CA GLY A 572 3.50 1.96 -16.52
C GLY A 572 4.06 2.26 -17.91
N LEU A 573 4.68 1.28 -18.60
CA LEU A 573 5.09 1.40 -20.00
C LEU A 573 3.90 1.74 -20.91
N ALA A 574 2.76 1.06 -20.74
CA ALA A 574 1.57 1.25 -21.58
C ALA A 574 0.77 2.52 -21.20
N LEU A 575 0.68 2.80 -19.89
CA LEU A 575 -0.12 3.88 -19.33
C LEU A 575 0.48 5.26 -19.55
N SER A 576 1.75 5.44 -19.19
CA SER A 576 2.48 6.71 -19.31
C SER A 576 3.96 6.45 -19.01
N PRO A 577 4.76 6.04 -20.00
CA PRO A 577 6.20 5.86 -19.83
C PRO A 577 6.89 7.20 -19.63
N THR A 578 8.05 7.24 -18.98
CA THR A 578 8.73 8.50 -18.65
C THR A 578 9.43 9.10 -19.87
N SER A 579 10.13 8.28 -20.64
CA SER A 579 11.05 8.73 -21.70
C SER A 579 10.86 8.01 -23.04
N PHE A 580 9.67 7.47 -23.31
CA PHE A 580 9.41 6.72 -24.53
C PHE A 580 9.59 7.56 -25.80
N LYS A 581 10.57 7.19 -26.63
CA LYS A 581 10.72 7.72 -27.99
C LYS A 581 10.75 6.53 -28.95
N LEU A 582 9.72 6.47 -29.78
CA LEU A 582 9.43 5.33 -30.64
C LEU A 582 10.03 5.56 -32.02
N ILE A 583 10.73 4.56 -32.54
CA ILE A 583 11.21 4.44 -33.90
C ILE A 583 10.33 3.42 -34.61
N GLU A 584 9.50 3.88 -35.55
CA GLU A 584 8.80 2.98 -36.49
C GLU A 584 9.66 2.86 -37.75
N GLY A 585 10.32 1.71 -37.97
CA GLY A 585 11.23 1.49 -39.10
C GLY A 585 12.22 0.33 -38.89
N LEU A 586 12.96 -0.04 -39.94
CA LEU A 586 13.98 -1.11 -39.91
C LEU A 586 15.32 -0.59 -39.37
N VAL A 587 15.37 -0.25 -38.08
CA VAL A 587 16.56 0.30 -37.42
C VAL A 587 17.10 -0.71 -36.40
N PRO A 588 18.37 -1.18 -36.52
CA PRO A 588 18.97 -2.02 -35.50
C PRO A 588 19.34 -1.19 -34.27
N VAL A 589 18.67 -1.43 -33.15
CA VAL A 589 18.95 -0.80 -31.86
C VAL A 589 19.05 -1.88 -30.79
N LEU A 590 20.14 -1.87 -30.02
CA LEU A 590 20.30 -2.75 -28.86
C LEU A 590 19.61 -2.12 -27.64
N SER A 591 18.74 -2.90 -26.97
CA SER A 591 18.00 -2.48 -25.77
C SER A 591 18.05 -3.57 -24.68
N CYS A 592 17.84 -3.17 -23.43
CA CYS A 592 17.85 -4.10 -22.28
C CYS A 592 16.56 -4.94 -22.14
N GLY A 593 15.50 -4.61 -22.89
CA GLY A 593 14.23 -5.31 -22.87
C GLY A 593 13.31 -4.82 -23.99
N ALA A 594 12.39 -5.68 -24.44
CA ALA A 594 11.42 -5.37 -25.49
C ALA A 594 10.13 -6.20 -25.30
N PRO A 595 8.94 -5.58 -25.40
CA PRO A 595 7.66 -6.28 -25.52
C PRO A 595 7.58 -7.13 -26.79
N SER A 596 6.64 -8.07 -26.85
CA SER A 596 6.43 -8.97 -28.00
C SER A 596 6.15 -8.25 -29.33
N THR A 597 5.70 -7.00 -29.29
CA THR A 597 5.37 -6.20 -30.47
C THR A 597 6.52 -5.32 -30.97
N MET A 598 7.67 -5.39 -30.31
CA MET A 598 8.85 -4.56 -30.60
C MET A 598 10.01 -5.42 -31.09
N SER A 599 10.95 -4.79 -31.81
CA SER A 599 12.00 -5.50 -32.56
C SER A 599 13.41 -5.07 -32.19
N ASP A 600 13.58 -4.46 -31.02
CA ASP A 600 14.91 -4.15 -30.47
C ASP A 600 15.74 -5.43 -30.30
N PHE A 601 17.07 -5.28 -30.35
CA PHE A 601 18.02 -6.36 -30.15
C PHE A 601 18.34 -6.45 -28.67
N LEU A 602 17.93 -7.54 -28.02
CA LEU A 602 18.15 -7.67 -26.60
C LEU A 602 19.63 -7.90 -26.30
N TYR A 603 20.15 -7.12 -25.35
CA TYR A 603 21.47 -7.33 -24.77
C TYR A 603 21.40 -7.18 -23.24
N PRO A 604 22.31 -7.83 -22.49
CA PRO A 604 22.30 -7.71 -21.03
C PRO A 604 22.67 -6.28 -20.59
N PRO A 605 21.93 -5.67 -19.64
CA PRO A 605 22.27 -4.38 -19.08
C PRO A 605 23.68 -4.29 -18.49
N ALA A 606 24.36 -3.16 -18.73
CA ALA A 606 25.65 -2.84 -18.10
C ALA A 606 25.57 -2.73 -16.56
N ALA A 607 24.35 -2.56 -16.01
CA ALA A 607 24.13 -2.52 -14.56
C ALA A 607 24.67 -3.76 -13.83
N TYR A 608 24.70 -4.95 -14.47
CA TYR A 608 25.17 -6.18 -13.83
C TYR A 608 26.67 -6.18 -13.48
N ILE A 609 27.48 -5.31 -14.10
CA ILE A 609 28.89 -5.16 -13.72
C ILE A 609 29.11 -4.09 -12.63
N GLU A 610 28.09 -3.29 -12.31
CA GLU A 610 28.23 -2.24 -11.31
C GLU A 610 28.29 -2.82 -9.89
N PRO A 611 29.16 -2.31 -9.00
CA PRO A 611 29.33 -2.86 -7.64
C PRO A 611 28.03 -2.99 -6.84
N GLY A 612 27.07 -2.08 -7.04
CA GLY A 612 25.79 -2.09 -6.32
C GLY A 612 24.80 -3.17 -6.75
N PHE A 613 25.02 -3.84 -7.88
CA PHE A 613 24.16 -4.92 -8.38
C PHE A 613 24.80 -6.30 -8.26
N ARG A 614 26.09 -6.37 -7.89
CA ARG A 614 26.78 -7.65 -7.66
C ARG A 614 26.32 -8.23 -6.32
N TYR A 615 26.04 -9.53 -6.32
CA TYR A 615 25.68 -10.25 -5.11
C TYR A 615 26.84 -10.23 -4.11
N ASP A 616 26.55 -9.86 -2.86
CA ASP A 616 27.48 -9.87 -1.73
C ASP A 616 26.97 -10.80 -0.64
N GLU A 617 27.60 -11.98 -0.56
CA GLU A 617 27.25 -13.01 0.43
C GLU A 617 27.43 -12.51 1.87
N ALA A 618 28.38 -11.60 2.13
CA ALA A 618 28.62 -11.09 3.48
C ALA A 618 27.46 -10.24 4.03
N GLY A 619 26.60 -9.72 3.15
CA GLY A 619 25.39 -8.98 3.50
C GLY A 619 24.12 -9.83 3.55
N ASP A 620 24.15 -11.11 3.13
CA ASP A 620 22.96 -11.96 3.13
C ASP A 620 22.71 -12.55 4.53
N VAL A 621 21.45 -12.57 4.91
CA VAL A 621 20.98 -13.14 6.18
C VAL A 621 20.51 -14.55 5.91
N GLU A 622 21.01 -15.52 6.69
CA GLU A 622 20.56 -16.91 6.64
C GLU A 622 19.03 -17.03 6.63
N TRP A 623 18.50 -17.95 5.81
CA TRP A 623 17.05 -18.09 5.59
C TRP A 623 16.25 -18.18 6.89
N ASP A 624 16.69 -19.02 7.83
CA ASP A 624 16.02 -19.23 9.13
C ASP A 624 16.06 -18.01 10.06
N ALA A 625 16.95 -17.05 9.80
CA ALA A 625 17.05 -15.79 10.53
C ALA A 625 16.29 -14.63 9.86
N LYS A 626 15.77 -14.83 8.63
CA LYS A 626 14.94 -13.83 7.95
C LYS A 626 13.61 -13.69 8.71
N ARG A 627 13.11 -12.45 8.82
CA ARG A 627 11.81 -12.18 9.43
C ARG A 627 10.72 -12.29 8.37
N ASN A 628 9.52 -12.71 8.76
CA ASN A 628 8.32 -12.74 7.89
C ASN A 628 7.76 -11.33 7.61
N ASN A 629 8.64 -10.42 7.20
CA ASN A 629 8.33 -9.03 6.89
C ASN A 629 8.82 -8.72 5.49
N LEU A 630 7.97 -8.09 4.68
CA LEU A 630 8.39 -7.52 3.41
C LEU A 630 8.71 -6.04 3.62
N TYR A 631 9.99 -5.67 3.51
CA TYR A 631 10.39 -4.27 3.47
C TYR A 631 10.35 -3.78 2.02
N TRP A 632 9.51 -2.79 1.75
CA TRP A 632 9.51 -2.08 0.48
C TRP A 632 9.96 -0.64 0.71
N ALA A 633 11.11 -0.27 0.16
CA ALA A 633 11.48 1.12 -0.09
C ALA A 633 11.94 1.25 -1.54
N GLY A 634 11.36 2.21 -2.25
CA GLY A 634 11.72 2.49 -3.64
C GLY A 634 11.06 3.77 -4.10
N SER A 635 11.78 4.54 -4.91
CA SER A 635 11.18 5.66 -5.61
C SER A 635 10.07 5.17 -6.55
N THR A 636 9.08 6.02 -6.80
CA THR A 636 7.95 5.72 -7.68
C THR A 636 8.34 5.80 -9.16
N THR A 637 9.39 5.06 -9.56
CA THR A 637 9.83 4.96 -10.95
C THR A 637 8.93 3.99 -11.74
N GLY A 638 9.16 3.83 -13.04
CA GLY A 638 8.42 2.88 -13.88
C GLY A 638 7.18 3.44 -14.59
N GLY A 639 6.91 4.73 -14.46
CA GLY A 639 5.91 5.48 -15.20
C GLY A 639 5.89 6.95 -14.78
N TYR A 640 5.42 7.83 -15.65
CA TYR A 640 5.26 9.25 -15.39
C TYR A 640 3.91 9.52 -14.73
N ALA A 641 3.91 9.86 -13.44
CA ALA A 641 2.69 10.14 -12.69
C ALA A 641 2.25 11.61 -12.92
N GLY A 642 1.42 11.85 -13.94
CA GLY A 642 0.85 13.17 -14.24
C GLY A 642 -0.61 13.35 -13.80
N ASP A 643 -1.32 12.26 -13.54
CA ASP A 643 -2.75 12.23 -13.18
C ASP A 643 -3.04 11.13 -12.15
N ASP A 644 -4.31 10.92 -11.81
CA ASP A 644 -4.76 9.92 -10.83
C ASP A 644 -4.52 8.46 -11.24
N LYS A 645 -4.06 8.22 -12.49
CA LYS A 645 -3.76 6.87 -12.99
C LYS A 645 -2.50 6.28 -12.38
N TRP A 646 -1.70 7.06 -11.63
CA TRP A 646 -0.55 6.55 -10.88
C TRP A 646 -0.90 5.35 -9.99
N ARG A 647 -2.17 5.26 -9.54
CA ARG A 647 -2.70 4.14 -8.73
C ARG A 647 -2.65 2.79 -9.46
N TYR A 648 -2.64 2.81 -10.79
CA TYR A 648 -2.58 1.62 -11.63
C TYR A 648 -1.15 1.16 -11.95
N TYR A 649 -0.13 1.89 -11.51
CA TYR A 649 1.26 1.48 -11.68
C TYR A 649 1.59 0.28 -10.79
N HIS A 650 2.53 -0.56 -11.24
CA HIS A 650 2.83 -1.86 -10.62
C HIS A 650 3.12 -1.74 -9.12
N ARG A 651 3.91 -0.73 -8.75
CA ARG A 651 4.34 -0.50 -7.36
C ARG A 651 3.16 -0.15 -6.46
N GLN A 652 2.27 0.70 -6.92
CA GLN A 652 1.12 1.18 -6.16
C GLN A 652 0.01 0.12 -6.09
N ARG A 653 -0.20 -0.64 -7.17
CA ARG A 653 -1.06 -1.84 -7.15
C ARG A 653 -0.56 -2.88 -6.16
N PHE A 654 0.76 -3.07 -6.07
CA PHE A 654 1.34 -3.98 -5.09
C PHE A 654 1.07 -3.50 -3.66
N VAL A 655 1.32 -2.23 -3.34
CA VAL A 655 1.03 -1.68 -2.01
C VAL A 655 -0.47 -1.80 -1.69
N MET A 656 -1.34 -1.48 -2.66
CA MET A 656 -2.79 -1.62 -2.53
C MET A 656 -3.20 -3.07 -2.23
N LEU A 657 -2.58 -4.05 -2.89
CA LEU A 657 -2.76 -5.48 -2.64
C LEU A 657 -2.26 -5.88 -1.25
N ALA A 658 -1.01 -5.57 -0.93
CA ALA A 658 -0.34 -5.97 0.31
C ALA A 658 -1.01 -5.36 1.56
N GLN A 659 -1.56 -4.16 1.44
CA GLN A 659 -2.30 -3.48 2.52
C GLN A 659 -3.81 -3.72 2.46
N ASN A 660 -4.31 -4.45 1.47
CA ASN A 660 -5.73 -4.67 1.20
C ASN A 660 -6.58 -3.39 1.30
N LEU A 661 -6.11 -2.29 0.69
CA LEU A 661 -6.75 -0.98 0.83
C LEU A 661 -8.18 -0.96 0.26
N GLU A 662 -8.48 -1.85 -0.69
CA GLU A 662 -9.79 -2.00 -1.32
C GLU A 662 -10.69 -3.03 -0.62
N ARG A 663 -10.24 -3.64 0.48
CA ARG A 663 -10.99 -4.65 1.26
C ARG A 663 -11.53 -5.79 0.40
N ARG A 664 -10.73 -6.26 -0.56
CA ARG A 664 -11.07 -7.38 -1.43
C ARG A 664 -10.85 -8.70 -0.69
N ALA A 665 -11.66 -9.70 -1.02
CA ALA A 665 -11.41 -11.07 -0.62
C ALA A 665 -10.39 -11.68 -1.59
N TYR A 666 -9.36 -12.30 -1.05
CA TYR A 666 -8.32 -12.99 -1.82
C TYR A 666 -8.32 -14.46 -1.45
N TYR A 667 -8.10 -15.31 -2.45
CA TYR A 667 -7.95 -16.75 -2.29
C TYR A 667 -6.47 -17.09 -2.38
N TYR A 668 -6.00 -17.92 -1.44
CA TYR A 668 -4.63 -18.38 -1.37
C TYR A 668 -4.61 -19.90 -1.25
N LEU A 669 -3.54 -20.51 -1.75
CA LEU A 669 -3.24 -21.90 -1.46
C LEU A 669 -2.52 -21.97 -0.11
N SER A 670 -2.92 -22.92 0.72
CA SER A 670 -2.29 -23.19 2.00
C SER A 670 -2.04 -24.69 2.10
N GLU A 671 -0.87 -25.05 2.64
CA GLU A 671 -0.53 -26.44 2.92
C GLU A 671 -1.25 -26.89 4.21
N VAL A 672 -1.84 -28.08 4.17
CA VAL A 672 -2.51 -28.64 5.35
C VAL A 672 -1.46 -29.11 6.35
N GLY A 673 -1.31 -28.39 7.47
CA GLY A 673 -0.34 -28.70 8.52
C GLY A 673 1.03 -28.03 8.35
N GLY A 674 1.19 -27.11 7.39
CA GLY A 674 2.35 -26.23 7.28
C GLY A 674 2.38 -25.18 8.40
N VAL A 675 3.60 -24.82 8.84
CA VAL A 675 3.88 -23.84 9.91
C VAL A 675 3.46 -22.42 9.51
#